data_AF-A0A6P0R5G2-F1
#
_entry.id   AF-A0A6P0R5G2-F1
#
_cell.length_a   1.000
_cell.length_b   1.000
_cell.length_c   1.000
_cell.angle_alpha   90.00
_cell.angle_beta   90.00
_cell.angle_gamma   90.00
#
_symmetry.space_group_name_H-M   'P 1'
#
loop_
_entity.id
_entity.type
_entity.pdbx_description
1 polymer ?
#
loop_
_entity_poly.entity_id
_entity_poly.type
_entity_poly.pdbx_seq_one_letter_code
_entity_poly.pdbx_strand_id
1 'polypeptide(L)'
;MNEELTISNTPPEHPGMDFTGLREEGIQHIQELGSQIWTDYNTHDPGITILEQFCYVITDLSYRLNFEMKDLLTPHPEDAEENIKQFYTAREILSVNPLTINDYREILIDIDGVKNAELKPIEHTEPYMFYDKSNHSLTVNSTEENGERVYLKGLYEVIIELDEKITRDAKNLKKEVASKLNEHRNLCEYFFGDVTILEIEEITVEAHIDIEDDSNETELMQKVYDELYNYISPRLEFYSLKELQDEGRNTEDIFEGYPLEHGFIKDEEFDILMKKKALYTSELIEKLLKIEGIKTIRSISLLSSFDPEQEPQKWVLPLAPNQTPRLNDDIPITFYKRNRSYPLEIDNNDNNDNNDLELSESGQQAQDIPIPVGEYRELSDYESIQNEFPVNYGIGEFGLPASATTERKSQAKQLQAYLMFFDQILANYFTQLDHTKDLFSFQNEDNQTYFPQDISSFPGADEILNSNGSADKQPEDLWKEKEINLERKSRFLDYLMAQFCEKFTDPSLLLYKSKISPEAQQIQLLKDLLNFLKDLLKLQNAIPLKLLNEIFFNLLKEVALRFNIKNKNQEPISLLNEYIQNETALLNLKQQIKDKINFLQNYPQISAGRGQAFDCTNSQEVWDTDNVSGLKKRICALLGMPYDRVSLSESDEIEGFHLIEHILLPVNQDEFFTVNLGYPISKFETEKEEEENETEKVTCTSEKHGLSNDEAIQIFDSGSYNDDYTVRNVAEDTFNIEKEFSAEPKTGKWIHKEAHKDPFSFQISFVFPDWIGRFKDKDFRNIVYDIITAETPAHITPYIHWFGKGQMEYFESVYFQWLDEIMNGTNNNINLTNEMIKLLSIDKFHGIGYMMICGEDEDCEENEDCQLNEKLEKFKIIPDKYDPLKFEG
;
A
#
# COMPACT_ATOMS: atom_id res chain seq x y z
N MET A 1 12.40 -24.51 39.11
CA MET A 1 13.04 -25.82 39.28
C MET A 1 14.08 -25.90 38.19
N ASN A 2 15.35 -26.13 38.52
CA ASN A 2 16.36 -26.37 37.48
C ASN A 2 16.06 -27.75 36.90
N GLU A 3 15.48 -27.80 35.70
CA GLU A 3 15.43 -29.04 34.93
C GLU A 3 16.87 -29.49 34.69
N GLU A 4 17.17 -30.73 35.07
CA GLU A 4 18.45 -31.34 34.71
C GLU A 4 18.49 -31.45 33.18
N LEU A 5 19.33 -30.65 32.55
CA LEU A 5 19.64 -30.74 31.13
C LEU A 5 20.07 -32.17 30.83
N THR A 6 19.20 -32.94 30.17
CA THR A 6 19.45 -34.30 29.73
C THR A 6 19.57 -34.29 28.21
N ILE A 7 20.67 -34.86 27.69
CA ILE A 7 20.85 -35.01 26.25
C ILE A 7 19.89 -36.11 25.79
N SER A 8 19.01 -35.80 24.84
CA SER A 8 18.07 -36.77 24.31
C SER A 8 18.81 -37.87 23.55
N ASN A 9 18.33 -39.12 23.69
CA ASN A 9 18.79 -40.25 22.87
C ASN A 9 18.00 -40.40 21.56
N THR A 10 17.01 -39.52 21.31
CA THR A 10 16.31 -39.49 20.03
C THR A 10 17.24 -38.95 18.95
N PRO A 11 17.28 -39.56 17.76
CA PRO A 11 18.03 -39.02 16.63
C PRO A 11 17.60 -37.57 16.35
N PRO A 12 18.52 -36.69 15.93
CA PRO A 12 18.16 -35.36 15.46
C PRO A 12 17.15 -35.44 14.32
N GLU A 13 16.17 -34.53 14.29
CA GLU A 13 15.16 -34.51 13.23
C GLU A 13 15.75 -34.10 11.87
N HIS A 14 16.76 -33.21 11.88
CA HIS A 14 17.41 -32.75 10.66
C HIS A 14 18.55 -33.70 10.25
N PRO A 15 18.56 -34.28 9.03
CA PRO A 15 19.58 -35.23 8.58
C PRO A 15 21.00 -34.68 8.67
N GLY A 16 21.18 -33.38 8.44
CA GLY A 16 22.47 -32.70 8.56
C GLY A 16 23.04 -32.65 9.97
N MET A 17 22.26 -32.99 11.01
CA MET A 17 22.76 -33.14 12.38
C MET A 17 23.11 -34.60 12.73
N ASP A 18 22.77 -35.57 11.88
CA ASP A 18 23.16 -36.96 12.06
C ASP A 18 24.56 -37.19 11.48
N PHE A 19 25.56 -37.05 12.34
CA PHE A 19 26.95 -37.32 12.00
C PHE A 19 27.15 -38.71 11.35
N THR A 20 26.45 -39.73 11.84
CA THR A 20 26.62 -41.10 11.33
C THR A 20 26.06 -41.20 9.92
N GLY A 21 24.88 -40.65 9.68
CA GLY A 21 24.27 -40.54 8.37
C GLY A 21 25.14 -39.78 7.37
N LEU A 22 25.65 -38.59 7.75
CA LEU A 22 26.56 -37.80 6.91
C LEU A 22 27.83 -38.56 6.53
N ARG A 23 28.39 -39.32 7.48
CA ARG A 23 29.59 -40.12 7.26
C ARG A 23 29.32 -41.28 6.30
N GLU A 24 28.18 -41.95 6.45
CA GLU A 24 27.76 -43.03 5.54
C GLU A 24 27.56 -42.50 4.11
N GLU A 25 26.90 -41.35 3.96
CA GLU A 25 26.69 -40.67 2.67
C GLU A 25 28.02 -40.23 2.03
N GLY A 26 28.92 -39.64 2.82
CA GLY A 26 30.26 -39.27 2.35
C GLY A 26 31.09 -40.45 1.85
N ILE A 27 31.04 -41.59 2.56
CA ILE A 27 31.70 -42.82 2.12
C ILE A 27 31.08 -43.35 0.82
N GLN A 28 29.75 -43.28 0.70
CA GLN A 28 29.06 -43.68 -0.53
C GLN A 28 29.54 -42.85 -1.73
N HIS A 29 29.65 -41.53 -1.60
CA HIS A 29 30.18 -40.67 -2.66
C HIS A 29 31.63 -41.03 -3.04
N ILE A 30 32.49 -41.32 -2.05
CA ILE A 30 33.87 -41.77 -2.31
C ILE A 30 33.87 -43.09 -3.09
N GLN A 31 33.01 -44.04 -2.73
CA GLN A 31 32.90 -45.33 -3.43
C GLN A 31 32.44 -45.16 -4.89
N GLU A 32 31.45 -44.31 -5.12
CA GLU A 32 30.92 -44.02 -6.45
C GLU A 32 31.96 -43.35 -7.36
N LEU A 33 32.70 -42.37 -6.84
CA LEU A 33 33.66 -41.58 -7.61
C LEU A 33 35.04 -42.26 -7.75
N GLY A 34 35.44 -43.05 -6.75
CA GLY A 34 36.85 -43.40 -6.53
C GLY A 34 37.15 -44.86 -6.24
N SER A 35 36.18 -45.77 -6.25
CA SER A 35 36.37 -47.19 -5.85
C SER A 35 37.45 -47.97 -6.61
N GLN A 36 37.84 -47.51 -7.81
CA GLN A 36 38.94 -48.12 -8.55
C GLN A 36 40.33 -47.75 -8.02
N ILE A 37 40.45 -46.64 -7.29
CA ILE A 37 41.72 -46.05 -6.83
C ILE A 37 41.82 -46.12 -5.31
N TRP A 38 40.74 -45.79 -4.59
CA TRP A 38 40.68 -45.76 -3.13
C TRP A 38 39.70 -46.83 -2.65
N THR A 39 40.21 -47.84 -1.95
CA THR A 39 39.45 -49.06 -1.56
C THR A 39 39.40 -49.29 -0.04
N ASP A 40 40.12 -48.48 0.75
CA ASP A 40 40.17 -48.57 2.21
C ASP A 40 39.36 -47.42 2.82
N TYR A 41 38.24 -47.74 3.48
CA TYR A 41 37.33 -46.77 4.08
C TYR A 41 37.30 -46.84 5.62
N ASN A 42 38.36 -47.41 6.21
CA ASN A 42 38.46 -47.56 7.66
C ASN A 42 38.95 -46.27 8.34
N THR A 43 38.71 -46.15 9.64
CA THR A 43 39.04 -44.97 10.47
C THR A 43 40.53 -44.64 10.59
N HIS A 44 41.41 -45.54 10.14
CA HIS A 44 42.86 -45.31 10.15
C HIS A 44 43.35 -44.63 8.87
N ASP A 45 42.51 -44.58 7.83
CA ASP A 45 42.82 -43.88 6.58
C ASP A 45 42.68 -42.36 6.79
N PRO A 46 43.72 -41.56 6.50
CA PRO A 46 43.67 -40.11 6.69
C PRO A 46 42.59 -39.39 5.89
N GLY A 47 42.19 -39.91 4.72
CA GLY A 47 41.10 -39.35 3.94
C GLY A 47 39.74 -39.57 4.60
N ILE A 48 39.55 -40.67 5.32
CA ILE A 48 38.35 -40.89 6.14
C ILE A 48 38.37 -39.99 7.38
N THR A 49 39.54 -39.75 8.00
CA THR A 49 39.65 -38.75 9.07
C THR A 49 39.26 -37.36 8.59
N ILE A 50 39.65 -36.97 7.37
CA ILE A 50 39.24 -35.69 6.75
C ILE A 50 37.72 -35.64 6.56
N LEU A 51 37.13 -36.71 6.01
CA LEU A 51 35.67 -36.80 5.87
C LEU A 51 34.95 -36.65 7.22
N GLU A 52 35.43 -37.33 8.25
CA GLU A 52 34.86 -37.23 9.60
C GLU A 52 34.90 -35.79 10.15
N GLN A 53 35.97 -35.03 9.89
CA GLN A 53 36.00 -33.61 10.27
C GLN A 53 34.99 -32.78 9.49
N PHE A 54 34.79 -33.04 8.20
CA PHE A 54 33.74 -32.37 7.43
C PHE A 54 32.33 -32.71 7.96
N CYS A 55 32.07 -33.98 8.29
CA CYS A 55 30.80 -34.38 8.89
C CYS A 55 30.53 -33.64 10.21
N TYR A 56 31.56 -33.42 11.03
CA TYR A 56 31.43 -32.66 12.28
C TYR A 56 31.05 -31.20 12.03
N VAL A 57 31.76 -30.51 11.14
CA VAL A 57 31.46 -29.08 10.86
C VAL A 57 30.11 -28.90 10.19
N ILE A 58 29.71 -29.81 9.30
CA ILE A 58 28.35 -29.80 8.70
C ILE A 58 27.28 -30.02 9.78
N THR A 59 27.58 -30.85 10.80
CA THR A 59 26.69 -31.04 11.96
C THR A 59 26.52 -29.75 12.75
N ASP A 60 27.60 -28.99 13.01
CA ASP A 60 27.52 -27.68 13.66
C ASP A 60 26.74 -26.65 12.82
N LEU A 61 27.05 -26.53 11.52
CA LEU A 61 26.30 -25.64 10.62
C LEU A 61 24.80 -25.97 10.62
N SER A 62 24.46 -27.26 10.54
CA SER A 62 23.07 -27.72 10.58
C SER A 62 22.40 -27.47 11.92
N TYR A 63 23.15 -27.56 13.03
CA TYR A 63 22.68 -27.19 14.36
C TYR A 63 22.30 -25.71 14.41
N ARG A 64 23.17 -24.82 13.92
CA ARG A 64 22.91 -23.36 13.89
C ARG A 64 21.77 -22.97 12.95
N LEU A 65 21.63 -23.66 11.82
CA LEU A 65 20.50 -23.47 10.89
C LEU A 65 19.13 -23.76 11.51
N ASN A 66 19.10 -24.51 12.62
CA ASN A 66 17.87 -24.93 13.30
C ASN A 66 17.50 -24.05 14.49
N PHE A 67 18.18 -22.91 14.68
CA PHE A 67 17.71 -21.91 15.63
C PHE A 67 16.38 -21.30 15.18
N GLU A 68 15.63 -20.74 16.14
CA GLU A 68 14.36 -20.09 15.84
C GLU A 68 14.58 -18.91 14.87
N MET A 69 13.65 -18.70 13.94
CA MET A 69 13.79 -17.64 12.93
C MET A 69 13.99 -16.26 13.55
N LYS A 70 13.31 -15.97 14.67
CA LYS A 70 13.48 -14.71 15.42
C LYS A 70 14.94 -14.51 15.87
N ASP A 71 15.65 -15.57 16.24
CA ASP A 71 17.06 -15.51 16.66
C ASP A 71 17.97 -15.34 15.44
N LEU A 72 17.71 -16.06 14.34
CA LEU A 72 18.48 -15.96 13.10
C LEU A 72 18.42 -14.55 12.48
N LEU A 73 17.30 -13.85 12.67
CA LEU A 73 17.08 -12.50 12.14
C LEU A 73 17.44 -11.39 13.13
N THR A 74 17.80 -11.73 14.38
CA THR A 74 18.17 -10.73 15.39
C THR A 74 19.56 -10.14 15.06
N PRO A 75 19.70 -8.80 14.96
CA PRO A 75 20.97 -8.15 14.67
C PRO A 75 21.86 -8.14 15.90
N HIS A 76 23.10 -7.70 15.71
CA HIS A 76 23.97 -7.42 16.83
C HIS A 76 23.34 -6.37 17.77
N PRO A 77 23.51 -6.46 19.10
CA PRO A 77 22.89 -5.54 20.06
C PRO A 77 23.20 -4.05 19.85
N GLU A 78 24.29 -3.73 19.16
CA GLU A 78 24.63 -2.35 18.79
C GLU A 78 23.72 -1.76 17.69
N ASP A 79 23.06 -2.63 16.90
CA ASP A 79 22.20 -2.27 15.77
C ASP A 79 20.72 -2.61 16.04
N ALA A 80 20.34 -2.81 17.30
CA ALA A 80 19.04 -3.34 17.69
C ALA A 80 17.83 -2.50 17.23
N GLU A 81 17.99 -1.18 17.09
CA GLU A 81 16.92 -0.28 16.60
C GLU A 81 16.62 -0.47 15.10
N GLU A 82 17.57 -0.97 14.30
CA GLU A 82 17.40 -1.10 12.85
C GLU A 82 16.56 -2.34 12.46
N ASN A 83 16.54 -3.40 13.28
CA ASN A 83 15.79 -4.63 12.99
C ASN A 83 14.28 -4.53 13.23
N ILE A 84 13.84 -3.73 14.21
CA ILE A 84 12.39 -3.52 14.42
C ILE A 84 11.75 -2.92 13.15
N LYS A 85 12.49 -2.10 12.39
CA LYS A 85 11.99 -1.46 11.17
C LYS A 85 11.92 -2.39 9.96
N GLN A 86 12.45 -3.62 10.05
CA GLN A 86 12.43 -4.57 8.93
C GLN A 86 11.07 -5.26 8.77
N PHE A 87 10.22 -5.22 9.79
CA PHE A 87 8.89 -5.83 9.75
C PHE A 87 7.84 -4.77 10.02
N TYR A 88 6.76 -4.81 9.25
CA TYR A 88 5.56 -4.06 9.57
C TYR A 88 4.73 -4.81 10.61
N THR A 89 4.14 -4.07 11.53
CA THR A 89 3.17 -4.63 12.47
C THR A 89 1.83 -4.89 11.79
N ALA A 90 0.94 -5.63 12.47
CA ALA A 90 -0.41 -5.86 11.96
C ALA A 90 -1.17 -4.54 11.75
N ARG A 91 -1.04 -3.62 12.71
CA ARG A 91 -1.66 -2.28 12.66
C ARG A 91 -1.13 -1.40 11.52
N GLU A 92 0.14 -1.57 11.13
CA GLU A 92 0.71 -0.81 10.01
C GLU A 92 0.26 -1.35 8.65
N ILE A 93 0.14 -2.68 8.50
CA ILE A 93 0.00 -3.32 7.19
C ILE A 93 -1.43 -3.73 6.82
N LEU A 94 -2.29 -3.99 7.80
CA LEU A 94 -3.67 -4.44 7.58
C LEU A 94 -4.67 -3.28 7.57
N SER A 95 -4.32 -2.17 8.21
CA SER A 95 -5.20 -1.01 8.29
C SER A 95 -5.20 -0.19 7.01
N VAL A 96 -6.35 0.41 6.71
CA VAL A 96 -6.61 1.16 5.47
C VAL A 96 -7.12 2.57 5.76
N ASN A 97 -7.01 3.47 4.78
CA ASN A 97 -7.65 4.79 4.90
C ASN A 97 -9.19 4.61 4.91
N PRO A 98 -9.94 5.40 5.69
CA PRO A 98 -11.40 5.38 5.69
C PRO A 98 -11.99 5.49 4.29
N LEU A 99 -12.85 4.53 3.93
CA LEU A 99 -13.49 4.47 2.61
C LEU A 99 -15.00 4.49 2.73
N THR A 100 -15.57 3.74 3.67
CA THR A 100 -17.02 3.65 3.87
C THR A 100 -17.53 4.76 4.79
N ILE A 101 -18.85 4.98 4.77
CA ILE A 101 -19.51 5.88 5.73
C ILE A 101 -19.22 5.43 7.17
N ASN A 102 -19.16 4.11 7.44
CA ASN A 102 -18.87 3.62 8.78
C ASN A 102 -17.43 3.89 9.18
N ASP A 103 -16.45 3.71 8.28
CA ASP A 103 -15.04 4.02 8.59
C ASP A 103 -14.87 5.51 8.95
N TYR A 104 -15.55 6.41 8.21
CA TYR A 104 -15.57 7.83 8.57
C TYR A 104 -16.29 8.08 9.91
N ARG A 105 -17.29 7.27 10.28
CA ARG A 105 -17.93 7.37 11.60
C ARG A 105 -16.99 6.90 12.70
N GLU A 106 -16.22 5.83 12.49
CA GLU A 106 -15.22 5.33 13.44
C GLU A 106 -14.20 6.42 13.80
N ILE A 107 -13.54 7.01 12.80
CA ILE A 107 -12.52 8.04 13.04
C ILE A 107 -13.09 9.28 13.72
N LEU A 108 -14.39 9.56 13.53
CA LEU A 108 -15.06 10.70 14.14
C LEU A 108 -15.49 10.41 15.57
N ILE A 109 -15.95 9.19 15.86
CA ILE A 109 -16.33 8.75 17.20
C ILE A 109 -15.10 8.58 18.10
N ASP A 110 -13.94 8.30 17.51
CA ASP A 110 -12.64 8.29 18.18
C ASP A 110 -12.17 9.70 18.62
N ILE A 111 -12.84 10.77 18.17
CA ILE A 111 -12.58 12.13 18.67
C ILE A 111 -13.29 12.34 20.01
N ASP A 112 -12.52 12.69 21.04
CA ASP A 112 -13.04 13.06 22.36
C ASP A 112 -14.22 14.05 22.27
N GLY A 113 -15.36 13.63 22.81
CA GLY A 113 -16.58 14.43 22.84
C GLY A 113 -17.53 14.23 21.67
N VAL A 114 -17.19 13.38 20.70
CA VAL A 114 -18.13 12.88 19.68
C VAL A 114 -18.72 11.56 20.15
N LYS A 115 -20.04 11.50 20.27
CA LYS A 115 -20.76 10.28 20.63
C LYS A 115 -21.15 9.45 19.41
N ASN A 116 -21.53 10.14 18.34
CA ASN A 116 -21.93 9.55 17.07
C ASN A 116 -21.71 10.57 15.95
N ALA A 117 -21.55 10.07 14.73
CA ALA A 117 -21.45 10.87 13.54
C ALA A 117 -22.35 10.29 12.44
N GLU A 118 -22.84 11.16 11.56
CA GLU A 118 -23.61 10.79 10.39
C GLU A 118 -23.11 11.58 9.18
N LEU A 119 -22.79 10.86 8.10
CA LEU A 119 -22.40 11.44 6.82
C LEU A 119 -23.52 11.19 5.81
N LYS A 120 -24.02 12.26 5.18
CA LYS A 120 -25.13 12.18 4.21
C LYS A 120 -24.69 12.67 2.85
N PRO A 121 -24.81 11.85 1.78
CA PRO A 121 -24.61 12.32 0.42
C PRO A 121 -25.56 13.47 0.09
N ILE A 122 -25.03 14.53 -0.51
CA ILE A 122 -25.80 15.69 -0.99
C ILE A 122 -26.15 15.45 -2.46
N GLU A 123 -27.44 15.39 -2.77
CA GLU A 123 -27.91 15.20 -4.15
C GLU A 123 -27.93 16.52 -4.94
N HIS A 124 -28.13 17.64 -4.27
CA HIS A 124 -28.31 18.96 -4.89
C HIS A 124 -27.68 20.07 -4.03
N THR A 125 -26.89 20.94 -4.66
CA THR A 125 -26.35 22.16 -4.04
C THR A 125 -27.20 23.37 -4.42
N GLU A 126 -27.45 24.30 -3.50
CA GLU A 126 -28.06 25.60 -3.80
C GLU A 126 -27.08 26.75 -3.50
N PRO A 127 -26.88 27.71 -4.43
CA PRO A 127 -27.55 27.88 -5.70
C PRO A 127 -27.02 26.93 -6.78
N TYR A 128 -27.81 26.78 -7.85
CA TYR A 128 -27.45 25.88 -8.95
C TYR A 128 -26.29 26.42 -9.79
N MET A 129 -25.40 25.52 -10.17
CA MET A 129 -24.29 25.81 -11.08
C MET A 129 -24.64 25.38 -12.50
N PHE A 130 -24.16 26.16 -13.48
CA PHE A 130 -24.35 25.91 -14.90
C PHE A 130 -23.02 25.92 -15.63
N TYR A 131 -22.79 24.89 -16.45
CA TYR A 131 -21.61 24.74 -17.29
C TYR A 131 -21.92 25.11 -18.74
N ASP A 132 -21.19 26.10 -19.27
CA ASP A 132 -21.22 26.46 -20.68
C ASP A 132 -20.11 25.70 -21.42
N LYS A 133 -20.51 24.64 -22.15
CA LYS A 133 -19.64 23.81 -22.99
C LYS A 133 -18.93 24.62 -24.08
N SER A 134 -19.56 25.66 -24.64
CA SER A 134 -19.00 26.41 -25.76
C SER A 134 -17.87 27.34 -25.32
N ASN A 135 -17.97 27.89 -24.11
CA ASN A 135 -16.99 28.81 -23.54
C ASN A 135 -16.05 28.16 -22.50
N HIS A 136 -16.26 26.87 -22.22
CA HIS A 136 -15.57 26.10 -21.18
C HIS A 136 -15.57 26.84 -19.82
N SER A 137 -16.75 27.29 -19.38
CA SER A 137 -16.87 28.13 -18.20
C SER A 137 -18.04 27.76 -17.28
N LEU A 138 -17.81 27.87 -15.98
CA LEU A 138 -18.80 27.70 -14.93
C LEU A 138 -19.46 29.05 -14.58
N THR A 139 -20.77 29.03 -14.34
CA THR A 139 -21.55 30.21 -13.90
C THR A 139 -22.55 29.82 -12.79
N VAL A 140 -22.76 30.72 -11.83
CA VAL A 140 -23.58 30.47 -10.62
C VAL A 140 -24.94 31.22 -10.66
N ASN A 141 -25.20 32.01 -11.70
CA ASN A 141 -26.35 32.93 -11.79
C ASN A 141 -26.94 33.04 -13.21
N SER A 142 -26.85 32.00 -14.04
CA SER A 142 -27.41 32.00 -15.40
C SER A 142 -28.74 31.26 -15.46
N THR A 143 -29.58 31.62 -16.43
CA THR A 143 -30.76 30.84 -16.81
C THR A 143 -30.31 29.65 -17.67
N GLU A 144 -31.10 28.57 -17.74
CA GLU A 144 -30.86 27.37 -18.59
C GLU A 144 -30.60 27.70 -20.09
N GLU A 145 -30.81 28.95 -20.52
CA GLU A 145 -30.56 29.42 -21.88
C GLU A 145 -29.07 29.49 -22.28
N ASN A 146 -28.12 29.51 -21.32
CA ASN A 146 -26.68 29.71 -21.60
C ASN A 146 -25.75 28.57 -21.12
N GLY A 147 -26.27 27.48 -20.55
CA GLY A 147 -25.45 26.37 -20.05
C GLY A 147 -26.28 25.23 -19.45
N GLU A 148 -25.67 24.05 -19.34
CA GLU A 148 -26.31 22.88 -18.74
C GLU A 148 -26.14 22.92 -17.21
N ARG A 149 -27.21 22.58 -16.48
CA ARG A 149 -27.16 22.52 -15.02
C ARG A 149 -26.28 21.36 -14.54
N VAL A 150 -25.39 21.65 -13.60
CA VAL A 150 -24.44 20.71 -13.01
C VAL A 150 -24.99 20.20 -11.67
N TYR A 151 -24.91 18.90 -11.47
CA TYR A 151 -25.28 18.22 -10.23
C TYR A 151 -24.05 17.49 -9.70
N LEU A 152 -23.31 18.16 -8.80
CA LEU A 152 -22.11 17.57 -8.22
C LEU A 152 -22.47 16.37 -7.35
N LYS A 153 -21.73 15.28 -7.55
CA LYS A 153 -21.74 14.07 -6.73
C LYS A 153 -20.45 13.99 -5.93
N GLY A 154 -20.43 13.14 -4.90
CA GLY A 154 -19.30 13.01 -3.98
C GLY A 154 -19.26 14.09 -2.90
N LEU A 155 -20.36 14.83 -2.71
CA LEU A 155 -20.50 15.81 -1.65
C LEU A 155 -21.20 15.20 -0.45
N TYR A 156 -20.73 15.48 0.76
CA TYR A 156 -21.28 14.95 2.00
C TYR A 156 -21.56 16.05 3.02
N GLU A 157 -22.74 16.01 3.64
CA GLU A 157 -23.06 16.76 4.86
C GLU A 157 -22.60 15.96 6.09
N VAL A 158 -21.99 16.64 7.06
CA VAL A 158 -21.47 16.03 8.29
C VAL A 158 -22.29 16.48 9.49
N ILE A 159 -22.85 15.52 10.21
CA ILE A 159 -23.68 15.75 11.39
C ILE A 159 -23.06 15.04 12.58
N ILE A 160 -22.90 15.75 13.69
CA ILE A 160 -22.25 15.29 14.91
C ILE A 160 -23.24 15.29 16.08
N GLU A 161 -23.25 14.19 16.82
CA GLU A 161 -23.87 14.05 18.11
C GLU A 161 -22.80 14.18 19.21
N LEU A 162 -23.00 15.08 20.17
CA LEU A 162 -22.04 15.31 21.24
C LEU A 162 -22.14 14.26 22.34
N ASP A 163 -21.00 13.91 22.92
CA ASP A 163 -20.96 13.23 24.21
C ASP A 163 -21.21 14.24 25.34
N GLU A 164 -22.34 14.06 26.02
CA GLU A 164 -22.80 14.88 27.13
C GLU A 164 -21.87 14.89 28.34
N LYS A 165 -21.02 13.86 28.50
CA LYS A 165 -20.09 13.75 29.62
C LYS A 165 -18.84 14.60 29.43
N ILE A 166 -18.55 14.98 28.19
CA ILE A 166 -17.34 15.71 27.84
C ILE A 166 -17.75 17.12 27.40
N THR A 167 -17.46 18.12 28.24
CA THR A 167 -17.71 19.51 27.86
C THR A 167 -16.60 20.00 26.93
N ARG A 168 -16.93 20.20 25.64
CA ARG A 168 -16.02 20.75 24.63
C ARG A 168 -16.54 22.08 24.09
N ASP A 169 -15.62 22.94 23.66
CA ASP A 169 -15.98 24.12 22.88
C ASP A 169 -16.43 23.69 21.48
N ALA A 170 -17.69 23.91 21.14
CA ALA A 170 -18.29 23.48 19.86
C ALA A 170 -17.50 23.99 18.65
N LYS A 171 -16.92 25.19 18.73
CA LYS A 171 -16.13 25.74 17.62
C LYS A 171 -14.83 24.98 17.39
N ASN A 172 -14.10 24.66 18.45
CA ASN A 172 -12.87 23.87 18.35
C ASN A 172 -13.17 22.45 17.86
N LEU A 173 -14.22 21.81 18.38
CA LEU A 173 -14.62 20.47 17.95
C LEU A 173 -14.95 20.41 16.46
N LYS A 174 -15.75 21.36 15.95
CA LYS A 174 -16.05 21.42 14.51
C LYS A 174 -14.79 21.53 13.65
N LYS A 175 -13.81 22.30 14.12
CA LYS A 175 -12.51 22.45 13.41
C LYS A 175 -11.71 21.15 13.44
N GLU A 176 -11.69 20.46 14.57
CA GLU A 176 -11.02 19.16 14.74
C GLU A 176 -11.65 18.09 13.83
N VAL A 177 -12.99 17.98 13.84
CA VAL A 177 -13.76 17.11 12.94
C VAL A 177 -13.46 17.41 11.48
N ALA A 178 -13.54 18.68 11.06
CA ALA A 178 -13.25 19.08 9.69
C ALA A 178 -11.79 18.76 9.28
N SER A 179 -10.84 18.96 10.19
CA SER A 179 -9.42 18.62 9.97
C SER A 179 -9.24 17.11 9.79
N LYS A 180 -9.81 16.29 10.68
CA LYS A 180 -9.70 14.82 10.64
C LYS A 180 -10.30 14.26 9.35
N LEU A 181 -11.46 14.79 8.94
CA LEU A 181 -12.08 14.40 7.68
C LEU A 181 -11.23 14.77 6.45
N ASN A 182 -10.66 15.98 6.41
CA ASN A 182 -9.83 16.40 5.27
C ASN A 182 -8.49 15.68 5.21
N GLU A 183 -7.90 15.32 6.35
CA GLU A 183 -6.72 14.47 6.44
C GLU A 183 -6.95 13.11 5.76
N HIS A 184 -8.16 12.55 5.89
CA HIS A 184 -8.52 11.22 5.38
C HIS A 184 -9.44 11.23 4.16
N ARG A 185 -9.70 12.40 3.55
CA ARG A 185 -10.64 12.58 2.45
C ARG A 185 -10.25 11.72 1.25
N ASN A 186 -11.20 10.99 0.66
CA ASN A 186 -10.96 10.27 -0.59
C ASN A 186 -11.00 11.18 -1.83
N LEU A 187 -10.38 10.70 -2.91
CA LEU A 187 -10.38 11.36 -4.21
C LEU A 187 -11.80 11.56 -4.72
N CYS A 188 -12.07 12.75 -5.24
CA CYS A 188 -13.37 13.15 -5.76
C CYS A 188 -14.50 13.14 -4.72
N GLU A 189 -14.18 13.11 -3.42
CA GLU A 189 -15.11 13.34 -2.33
C GLU A 189 -14.84 14.69 -1.66
N TYR A 190 -15.87 15.31 -1.11
CA TYR A 190 -15.77 16.58 -0.39
C TYR A 190 -16.81 16.69 0.72
N PHE A 191 -16.41 17.18 1.88
CA PHE A 191 -17.29 17.45 3.02
C PHE A 191 -17.78 18.90 2.92
N PHE A 192 -19.05 19.06 2.57
CA PHE A 192 -19.65 20.33 2.20
C PHE A 192 -20.24 21.04 3.42
N GLY A 193 -19.94 22.34 3.56
CA GLY A 193 -20.52 23.19 4.59
C GLY A 193 -19.94 23.00 5.98
N ASP A 194 -20.45 23.79 6.93
CA ASP A 194 -20.08 23.68 8.34
C ASP A 194 -20.59 22.36 8.94
N VAL A 195 -19.74 21.71 9.75
CA VAL A 195 -20.12 20.55 10.57
C VAL A 195 -21.34 20.92 11.43
N THR A 196 -22.43 20.17 11.28
CA THR A 196 -23.67 20.41 12.03
C THR A 196 -23.63 19.66 13.34
N ILE A 197 -23.81 20.36 14.46
CA ILE A 197 -23.94 19.73 15.78
C ILE A 197 -25.42 19.68 16.13
N LEU A 198 -25.93 18.49 16.45
CA LEU A 198 -27.33 18.32 16.84
C LEU A 198 -27.61 18.99 18.18
N GLU A 199 -28.75 19.69 18.26
CA GLU A 199 -29.27 20.18 19.53
C GLU A 199 -29.83 19.02 20.36
N ILE A 200 -29.85 19.20 21.68
CA ILE A 200 -30.32 18.19 22.63
C ILE A 200 -31.85 18.31 22.81
N GLU A 201 -32.53 17.17 22.67
CA GLU A 201 -33.93 16.96 23.05
C GLU A 201 -33.96 16.21 24.39
N GLU A 202 -34.30 16.89 25.47
CA GLU A 202 -34.36 16.27 26.81
C GLU A 202 -35.64 15.43 26.95
N ILE A 203 -35.45 14.17 27.30
CA ILE A 203 -36.49 13.17 27.50
C ILE A 203 -36.64 12.92 28.99
N THR A 204 -37.80 13.26 29.53
CA THR A 204 -38.14 12.99 30.94
C THR A 204 -38.98 11.72 31.02
N VAL A 205 -38.55 10.76 31.84
CA VAL A 205 -39.27 9.50 32.08
C VAL A 205 -39.99 9.58 33.41
N GLU A 206 -41.31 9.48 33.41
CA GLU A 206 -42.08 9.38 34.66
C GLU A 206 -42.51 7.93 34.86
N ALA A 207 -42.15 7.30 36.00
CA ALA A 207 -42.47 5.90 36.24
C ALA A 207 -42.83 5.58 37.69
N HIS A 208 -43.77 4.65 37.85
CA HIS A 208 -44.17 4.08 39.13
C HIS A 208 -43.91 2.57 39.10
N ILE A 209 -42.97 2.08 39.91
CA ILE A 209 -42.44 0.72 39.81
C ILE A 209 -42.59 -0.02 41.15
N ASP A 210 -43.15 -1.23 41.13
CA ASP A 210 -43.17 -2.15 42.26
C ASP A 210 -41.88 -2.98 42.26
N ILE A 211 -41.21 -3.03 43.41
CA ILE A 211 -39.92 -3.72 43.59
C ILE A 211 -40.06 -4.82 44.65
N GLU A 212 -39.15 -5.79 44.64
CA GLU A 212 -39.14 -6.86 45.64
C GLU A 212 -38.79 -6.33 47.04
N ASP A 213 -39.26 -7.04 48.08
CA ASP A 213 -39.16 -6.57 49.46
C ASP A 213 -37.71 -6.46 49.97
N ASP A 214 -36.81 -7.28 49.42
CA ASP A 214 -35.40 -7.41 49.79
C ASP A 214 -34.42 -6.63 48.88
N SER A 215 -34.89 -6.03 47.80
CA SER A 215 -34.04 -5.25 46.88
C SER A 215 -33.51 -3.96 47.53
N ASN A 216 -32.27 -3.58 47.22
CA ASN A 216 -31.72 -2.28 47.59
C ASN A 216 -32.22 -1.20 46.63
N GLU A 217 -32.92 -0.18 47.15
CA GLU A 217 -33.54 0.87 46.35
C GLU A 217 -32.52 1.70 45.56
N THR A 218 -31.37 2.03 46.15
CA THR A 218 -30.34 2.87 45.52
C THR A 218 -29.64 2.12 44.38
N GLU A 219 -29.21 0.87 44.63
CA GLU A 219 -28.57 0.03 43.62
C GLU A 219 -29.51 -0.26 42.45
N LEU A 220 -30.80 -0.48 42.74
CA LEU A 220 -31.80 -0.71 41.71
C LEU A 220 -32.08 0.55 40.89
N MET A 221 -32.09 1.73 41.51
CA MET A 221 -32.26 2.99 40.79
C MET A 221 -31.12 3.25 39.81
N GLN A 222 -29.88 2.89 40.16
CA GLN A 222 -28.74 2.99 39.25
C GLN A 222 -28.92 2.07 38.03
N LYS A 223 -29.29 0.80 38.24
CA LYS A 223 -29.57 -0.14 37.13
C LYS A 223 -30.71 0.35 36.23
N VAL A 224 -31.76 0.94 36.82
CA VAL A 224 -32.87 1.55 36.06
C VAL A 224 -32.38 2.74 35.24
N TYR A 225 -31.59 3.63 35.85
CA TYR A 225 -31.01 4.79 35.18
C TYR A 225 -30.15 4.37 33.99
N ASP A 226 -29.24 3.41 34.18
CA ASP A 226 -28.35 2.92 33.11
C ASP A 226 -29.15 2.32 31.95
N GLU A 227 -30.20 1.53 32.22
CA GLU A 227 -31.05 0.96 31.17
C GLU A 227 -31.88 2.02 30.43
N LEU A 228 -32.39 3.04 31.14
CA LEU A 228 -33.08 4.17 30.52
C LEU A 228 -32.13 4.98 29.64
N TYR A 229 -30.94 5.27 30.15
CA TYR A 229 -29.90 6.01 29.45
C TYR A 229 -29.50 5.27 28.17
N ASN A 230 -29.17 3.99 28.26
CA ASN A 230 -28.79 3.15 27.12
C ASN A 230 -29.92 2.98 26.10
N TYR A 231 -31.18 2.98 26.52
CA TYR A 231 -32.30 2.92 25.58
C TYR A 231 -32.53 4.23 24.83
N ILE A 232 -32.45 5.36 25.53
CA ILE A 232 -32.76 6.69 24.98
C ILE A 232 -31.59 7.20 24.15
N SER A 233 -30.37 7.05 24.66
CA SER A 233 -29.14 7.65 24.15
C SER A 233 -27.99 6.62 24.19
N PRO A 234 -28.08 5.52 23.39
CA PRO A 234 -27.07 4.46 23.39
C PRO A 234 -25.69 4.97 22.99
N ARG A 235 -24.63 4.23 23.39
CA ARG A 235 -23.23 4.50 23.07
C ARG A 235 -22.58 3.26 22.47
N LEU A 236 -21.54 3.48 21.67
CA LEU A 236 -20.63 2.41 21.26
C LEU A 236 -19.61 2.13 22.36
N GLU A 237 -19.18 0.88 22.42
CA GLU A 237 -18.11 0.44 23.31
C GLU A 237 -16.80 0.29 22.51
N PHE A 238 -15.69 0.65 23.15
CA PHE A 238 -14.35 0.38 22.62
C PHE A 238 -13.79 -0.89 23.25
N TYR A 239 -13.28 -1.76 22.40
CA TYR A 239 -12.68 -3.03 22.80
C TYR A 239 -11.16 -2.97 22.72
N SER A 240 -10.48 -3.67 23.62
CA SER A 240 -9.06 -3.94 23.53
C SER A 240 -8.76 -5.06 22.53
N LEU A 241 -7.54 -5.07 21.98
CA LEU A 241 -7.07 -6.16 21.11
C LEU A 241 -7.23 -7.53 21.79
N LYS A 242 -6.94 -7.61 23.09
CA LYS A 242 -7.01 -8.86 23.84
C LYS A 242 -8.44 -9.38 23.98
N GLU A 243 -9.42 -8.50 24.21
CA GLU A 243 -10.82 -8.90 24.30
C GLU A 243 -11.30 -9.51 22.98
N LEU A 244 -10.98 -8.87 21.85
CA LEU A 244 -11.34 -9.39 20.53
C LEU A 244 -10.64 -10.71 20.20
N GLN A 245 -9.39 -10.89 20.63
CA GLN A 245 -8.66 -12.16 20.50
C GLN A 245 -9.24 -13.26 21.40
N ASP A 246 -9.60 -12.95 22.64
CA ASP A 246 -10.22 -13.89 23.59
C ASP A 246 -11.63 -14.30 23.12
N GLU A 247 -12.33 -13.43 22.38
CA GLU A 247 -13.57 -13.75 21.65
C GLU A 247 -13.35 -14.67 20.42
N GLY A 248 -12.10 -14.84 19.97
CA GLY A 248 -11.74 -15.67 18.83
C GLY A 248 -11.92 -15.01 17.47
N ARG A 249 -11.95 -13.67 17.39
CA ARG A 249 -11.95 -12.94 16.10
C ARG A 249 -10.59 -13.08 15.42
N ASN A 250 -10.58 -13.09 14.08
CA ASN A 250 -9.34 -13.18 13.31
C ASN A 250 -8.61 -11.83 13.33
N THR A 251 -7.29 -11.87 13.18
CA THR A 251 -6.46 -10.66 13.12
C THR A 251 -6.85 -9.75 11.95
N GLU A 252 -7.17 -10.31 10.79
CA GLU A 252 -7.59 -9.56 9.60
C GLU A 252 -8.85 -8.73 9.91
N ASP A 253 -9.87 -9.34 10.52
CA ASP A 253 -11.14 -8.69 10.89
C ASP A 253 -10.97 -7.63 11.99
N ILE A 254 -9.96 -7.77 12.87
CA ILE A 254 -9.72 -6.82 13.98
C ILE A 254 -9.06 -5.53 13.47
N PHE A 255 -8.12 -5.65 12.53
CA PHE A 255 -7.34 -4.51 12.02
C PHE A 255 -7.90 -3.93 10.71
N GLU A 256 -9.05 -4.43 10.25
CA GLU A 256 -9.80 -3.82 9.16
C GLU A 256 -10.22 -2.40 9.53
N GLY A 257 -10.18 -1.48 8.56
CA GLY A 257 -10.45 -0.05 8.79
C GLY A 257 -9.23 0.74 9.25
N TYR A 258 -9.49 1.91 9.85
CA TYR A 258 -8.47 2.87 10.28
C TYR A 258 -8.01 2.60 11.72
N PRO A 259 -6.71 2.75 12.05
CA PRO A 259 -6.22 2.47 13.40
C PRO A 259 -6.65 3.56 14.39
N LEU A 260 -7.68 3.29 15.21
CA LEU A 260 -8.24 4.23 16.21
C LEU A 260 -7.38 4.33 17.47
N GLU A 261 -7.37 5.49 18.11
CA GLU A 261 -6.57 5.77 19.32
C GLU A 261 -7.17 5.13 20.59
N HIS A 262 -8.49 4.95 20.65
CA HIS A 262 -9.17 4.46 21.86
C HIS A 262 -9.49 2.95 21.85
N GLY A 263 -8.99 2.20 20.87
CA GLY A 263 -9.18 0.74 20.78
C GLY A 263 -9.84 0.33 19.47
N PHE A 264 -10.77 -0.62 19.52
CA PHE A 264 -11.45 -1.16 18.35
C PHE A 264 -12.97 -1.05 18.50
N ILE A 265 -13.66 -0.78 17.39
CA ILE A 265 -15.12 -0.75 17.31
C ILE A 265 -15.57 -1.97 16.50
N LYS A 266 -16.72 -2.56 16.86
CA LYS A 266 -17.33 -3.64 16.08
C LYS A 266 -18.36 -3.05 15.12
N ASP A 267 -18.19 -3.26 13.82
CA ASP A 267 -19.11 -2.77 12.79
C ASP A 267 -20.59 -3.10 13.06
N GLU A 268 -20.84 -4.30 13.60
CA GLU A 268 -22.17 -4.81 13.94
C GLU A 268 -22.91 -3.93 14.98
N GLU A 269 -22.20 -3.09 15.74
CA GLU A 269 -22.76 -2.23 16.78
C GLU A 269 -23.25 -0.88 16.25
N PHE A 270 -22.91 -0.50 15.01
CA PHE A 270 -23.37 0.76 14.41
C PHE A 270 -24.90 0.85 14.30
N ASP A 271 -25.58 -0.29 14.20
CA ASP A 271 -27.04 -0.39 14.18
C ASP A 271 -27.67 0.14 15.48
N ILE A 272 -26.95 0.05 16.60
CA ILE A 272 -27.42 0.54 17.91
C ILE A 272 -27.51 2.06 17.90
N LEU A 273 -26.62 2.73 17.15
CA LEU A 273 -26.59 4.19 17.01
C LEU A 273 -27.51 4.72 15.91
N MET A 274 -28.27 3.87 15.22
CA MET A 274 -29.25 4.35 14.25
C MET A 274 -30.28 5.27 14.92
N LYS A 275 -30.44 6.46 14.34
CA LYS A 275 -31.35 7.48 14.86
C LYS A 275 -32.78 6.95 14.95
N LYS A 276 -33.29 6.82 16.17
CA LYS A 276 -34.68 6.42 16.42
C LYS A 276 -35.63 7.55 15.98
N LYS A 277 -36.70 7.17 15.28
CA LYS A 277 -37.79 8.12 14.92
C LYS A 277 -38.78 8.33 16.06
N ALA A 278 -38.84 7.39 17.00
CA ALA A 278 -39.72 7.44 18.16
C ALA A 278 -39.20 6.51 19.27
N LEU A 279 -39.58 6.81 20.52
CA LEU A 279 -39.35 5.97 21.69
C LEU A 279 -40.64 5.23 22.07
N TYR A 280 -40.53 3.93 22.32
CA TYR A 280 -41.67 3.08 22.65
C TYR A 280 -41.63 2.68 24.12
N THR A 281 -42.65 3.09 24.87
CA THR A 281 -42.78 2.72 26.30
C THR A 281 -42.87 1.20 26.50
N SER A 282 -43.39 0.45 25.53
CA SER A 282 -43.45 -1.03 25.60
C SER A 282 -42.07 -1.67 25.64
N GLU A 283 -41.09 -1.13 24.91
CA GLU A 283 -39.71 -1.63 24.89
C GLU A 283 -38.99 -1.29 26.20
N LEU A 284 -39.21 -0.07 26.71
CA LEU A 284 -38.74 0.34 28.03
C LEU A 284 -39.30 -0.57 29.13
N ILE A 285 -40.60 -0.89 29.09
CA ILE A 285 -41.22 -1.82 30.05
C ILE A 285 -40.53 -3.19 29.98
N GLU A 286 -40.32 -3.73 28.78
CA GLU A 286 -39.66 -5.03 28.61
C GLU A 286 -38.25 -5.02 29.20
N LYS A 287 -37.47 -3.99 28.90
CA LYS A 287 -36.10 -3.81 29.38
C LYS A 287 -36.03 -3.68 30.90
N LEU A 288 -36.84 -2.80 31.47
CA LEU A 288 -36.89 -2.58 32.91
C LEU A 288 -37.36 -3.84 33.67
N LEU A 289 -38.34 -4.59 33.15
CA LEU A 289 -38.79 -5.84 33.79
C LEU A 289 -37.71 -6.95 33.81
N LYS A 290 -36.64 -6.86 33.00
CA LYS A 290 -35.50 -7.79 33.04
C LYS A 290 -34.55 -7.50 34.21
N ILE A 291 -34.63 -6.32 34.82
CA ILE A 291 -33.77 -5.94 35.94
C ILE A 291 -34.20 -6.73 37.19
N GLU A 292 -33.27 -7.52 37.74
CA GLU A 292 -33.50 -8.29 38.96
C GLU A 292 -33.88 -7.37 40.12
N GLY A 293 -35.01 -7.66 40.78
CA GLY A 293 -35.57 -6.85 41.85
C GLY A 293 -36.79 -6.00 41.43
N ILE A 294 -37.06 -5.84 40.13
CA ILE A 294 -38.31 -5.23 39.65
C ILE A 294 -39.40 -6.29 39.54
N LYS A 295 -40.55 -6.03 40.17
CA LYS A 295 -41.69 -6.94 40.17
C LYS A 295 -42.71 -6.62 39.09
N THR A 296 -43.07 -5.35 38.96
CA THR A 296 -43.99 -4.86 37.92
C THR A 296 -43.88 -3.36 37.76
N ILE A 297 -44.22 -2.85 36.57
CA ILE A 297 -44.30 -1.42 36.28
C ILE A 297 -45.79 -1.04 36.32
N ARG A 298 -46.17 -0.11 37.21
CA ARG A 298 -47.56 0.33 37.38
C ARG A 298 -47.97 1.30 36.28
N SER A 299 -47.07 2.21 35.93
CA SER A 299 -47.24 3.18 34.86
C SER A 299 -45.89 3.74 34.46
N ILE A 300 -45.74 4.07 33.18
CA ILE A 300 -44.61 4.79 32.61
C ILE A 300 -45.12 5.77 31.57
N SER A 301 -44.53 6.96 31.49
CA SER A 301 -44.78 7.95 30.45
C SER A 301 -43.52 8.72 30.11
N LEU A 302 -43.48 9.25 28.89
CA LEU A 302 -42.36 10.01 28.35
C LEU A 302 -42.81 11.44 28.03
N LEU A 303 -41.95 12.42 28.32
CA LEU A 303 -42.11 13.82 27.92
C LEU A 303 -40.85 14.26 27.16
N SER A 304 -41.04 15.10 26.15
CA SER A 304 -39.95 15.73 25.38
C SER A 304 -39.88 17.23 25.68
N SER A 305 -38.67 17.79 25.77
CA SER A 305 -38.46 19.24 25.83
C SER A 305 -38.70 19.95 24.49
N PHE A 306 -38.79 19.21 23.38
CA PHE A 306 -39.06 19.76 22.05
C PHE A 306 -40.46 20.39 21.96
N ASP A 307 -41.45 19.79 22.63
CA ASP A 307 -42.81 20.34 22.75
C ASP A 307 -43.22 20.41 24.23
N PRO A 308 -42.88 21.51 24.94
CA PRO A 308 -43.18 21.66 26.37
C PRO A 308 -44.68 21.70 26.71
N GLU A 309 -45.55 21.92 25.72
CA GLU A 309 -47.01 21.92 25.91
C GLU A 309 -47.63 20.52 25.70
N GLN A 310 -46.83 19.53 25.30
CA GLN A 310 -47.27 18.16 25.06
C GLN A 310 -47.64 17.45 26.38
N GLU A 311 -48.80 16.78 26.40
CA GLU A 311 -49.14 15.89 27.53
C GLU A 311 -48.22 14.65 27.57
N PRO A 312 -47.96 14.06 28.75
CA PRO A 312 -47.14 12.84 28.88
C PRO A 312 -47.59 11.70 27.97
N GLN A 313 -46.69 11.23 27.13
CA GLN A 313 -46.96 10.17 26.15
C GLN A 313 -46.84 8.79 26.81
N LYS A 314 -47.94 8.02 26.79
CA LYS A 314 -48.05 6.72 27.47
C LYS A 314 -47.67 5.51 26.63
N TRP A 315 -47.47 5.69 25.32
CA TRP A 315 -47.29 4.59 24.38
C TRP A 315 -46.06 4.82 23.51
N VAL A 316 -46.05 5.94 22.78
CA VAL A 316 -45.02 6.29 21.81
C VAL A 316 -44.73 7.78 21.91
N LEU A 317 -43.46 8.16 21.99
CA LEU A 317 -42.99 9.54 21.90
C LEU A 317 -42.25 9.72 20.56
N PRO A 318 -42.79 10.47 19.58
CA PRO A 318 -42.05 10.81 18.37
C PRO A 318 -40.87 11.74 18.71
N LEU A 319 -39.71 11.49 18.11
CA LEU A 319 -38.50 12.29 18.32
C LEU A 319 -38.34 13.37 17.23
N ALA A 320 -37.71 14.48 17.58
CA ALA A 320 -37.48 15.57 16.65
C ALA A 320 -36.45 15.15 15.56
N PRO A 321 -36.70 15.47 14.28
CA PRO A 321 -35.87 15.00 13.18
C PRO A 321 -34.44 15.55 13.20
N ASN A 322 -34.19 16.72 13.80
CA ASN A 322 -32.90 17.42 13.80
C ASN A 322 -32.33 17.66 15.22
N GLN A 323 -32.76 16.88 16.20
CA GLN A 323 -32.20 16.89 17.56
C GLN A 323 -31.75 15.48 17.95
N THR A 324 -30.96 15.36 19.02
CA THR A 324 -30.58 14.08 19.62
C THR A 324 -31.27 13.89 20.97
N PRO A 325 -31.90 12.75 21.25
CA PRO A 325 -32.55 12.49 22.53
C PRO A 325 -31.52 12.28 23.65
N ARG A 326 -31.75 12.94 24.77
CA ARG A 326 -31.00 12.80 26.01
C ARG A 326 -31.93 12.46 27.16
N LEU A 327 -31.51 11.58 28.07
CA LEU A 327 -32.25 11.41 29.32
C LEU A 327 -32.06 12.63 30.23
N ASN A 328 -33.16 13.23 30.68
CA ASN A 328 -33.13 14.34 31.64
C ASN A 328 -32.56 13.86 32.98
N ASP A 329 -31.74 14.68 33.66
CA ASP A 329 -31.16 14.35 34.96
C ASP A 329 -32.24 14.29 36.06
N ASP A 330 -33.33 15.07 35.91
CA ASP A 330 -34.48 15.09 36.83
C ASP A 330 -35.56 14.09 36.41
N ILE A 331 -35.42 12.82 36.84
CA ILE A 331 -36.32 11.73 36.45
C ILE A 331 -37.29 11.37 37.60
N PRO A 332 -38.60 11.68 37.49
CA PRO A 332 -39.56 11.37 38.55
C PRO A 332 -39.95 9.88 38.56
N ILE A 333 -39.10 9.05 39.17
CA ILE A 333 -39.35 7.61 39.40
C ILE A 333 -39.70 7.36 40.87
N THR A 334 -40.79 6.64 41.10
CA THR A 334 -41.21 6.24 42.45
C THR A 334 -41.24 4.72 42.60
N PHE A 335 -40.49 4.20 43.55
CA PHE A 335 -40.52 2.78 43.92
C PHE A 335 -41.57 2.47 44.99
N TYR A 336 -42.16 1.29 44.91
CA TYR A 336 -43.16 0.79 45.85
C TYR A 336 -42.76 -0.55 46.44
N LYS A 337 -42.71 -0.61 47.78
CA LYS A 337 -42.66 -1.87 48.55
C LYS A 337 -43.93 -1.98 49.39
N ARG A 338 -44.70 -3.07 49.21
CA ARG A 338 -45.96 -3.31 49.94
C ARG A 338 -46.91 -2.09 49.94
N ASN A 339 -47.06 -1.42 48.79
CA ASN A 339 -47.84 -0.18 48.62
C ASN A 339 -47.35 1.06 49.41
N ARG A 340 -46.13 1.06 49.94
CA ARG A 340 -45.48 2.28 50.44
C ARG A 340 -44.58 2.85 49.36
N SER A 341 -44.72 4.14 49.07
CA SER A 341 -43.88 4.87 48.13
C SER A 341 -42.55 5.24 48.78
N TYR A 342 -41.48 5.01 48.06
CA TYR A 342 -40.13 5.44 48.37
C TYR A 342 -39.68 6.34 47.21
N PRO A 343 -39.92 7.66 47.28
CA PRO A 343 -39.29 8.59 46.37
C PRO A 343 -37.79 8.59 46.69
N LEU A 344 -36.96 8.32 45.69
CA LEU A 344 -35.52 8.50 45.80
C LEU A 344 -35.21 9.86 45.19
N GLU A 345 -34.58 10.73 45.98
CA GLU A 345 -33.86 11.87 45.42
C GLU A 345 -32.47 11.34 45.09
N ILE A 346 -32.09 11.38 43.81
CA ILE A 346 -30.72 11.09 43.40
C ILE A 346 -29.89 12.30 43.83
N ASP A 347 -28.99 12.13 44.80
CA ASP A 347 -28.00 13.16 45.12
C ASP A 347 -26.91 13.09 44.04
N ASN A 348 -27.06 13.90 43.00
CA ASN A 348 -26.16 13.96 41.82
C ASN A 348 -24.73 14.45 42.17
N ASN A 349 -24.37 14.61 43.46
CA ASN A 349 -23.13 15.23 43.91
C ASN A 349 -22.00 14.28 44.34
N ASP A 350 -22.19 12.95 44.43
CA ASP A 350 -21.15 12.07 45.00
C ASP A 350 -20.72 10.87 44.11
N ASN A 351 -21.13 10.80 42.83
CA ASN A 351 -20.68 9.73 41.92
C ASN A 351 -19.99 10.19 40.63
N ASN A 352 -19.76 11.49 40.44
CA ASN A 352 -18.93 11.98 39.32
C ASN A 352 -17.42 11.73 39.50
N ASP A 353 -16.97 11.20 40.65
CA ASP A 353 -15.55 10.92 40.90
C ASP A 353 -15.21 9.41 40.96
N ASN A 354 -16.17 8.48 40.84
CA ASN A 354 -15.91 7.02 40.83
C ASN A 354 -16.53 6.27 39.66
N ASN A 355 -17.39 6.93 38.89
CA ASN A 355 -17.64 6.58 37.49
C ASN A 355 -17.02 7.69 36.62
N ASP A 356 -15.76 8.05 36.91
CA ASP A 356 -14.83 8.23 35.80
C ASP A 356 -15.07 7.00 34.93
N LEU A 357 -15.84 7.19 33.86
CA LEU A 357 -15.92 6.14 32.87
C LEU A 357 -14.47 5.94 32.48
N GLU A 358 -13.98 4.77 32.82
CA GLU A 358 -13.42 3.84 31.86
C GLU A 358 -13.99 4.09 30.45
N LEU A 359 -13.68 5.24 29.83
CA LEU A 359 -13.01 5.24 28.53
C LEU A 359 -11.77 4.40 28.82
N SER A 360 -12.02 3.11 28.67
CA SER A 360 -11.35 1.96 29.26
C SER A 360 -9.88 2.17 29.64
N GLU A 361 -9.47 1.52 30.74
CA GLU A 361 -8.06 1.15 30.96
C GLU A 361 -7.42 0.41 29.73
N SER A 362 -8.19 0.15 28.66
CA SER A 362 -7.71 -0.29 27.34
C SER A 362 -6.69 0.67 26.71
N GLY A 363 -6.73 1.97 27.03
CA GLY A 363 -5.70 2.93 26.57
C GLY A 363 -4.29 2.62 27.06
N GLN A 364 -4.14 1.75 28.08
CA GLN A 364 -2.84 1.22 28.54
C GLN A 364 -2.52 -0.18 28.02
N GLN A 365 -3.45 -0.83 27.32
CA GLN A 365 -3.24 -2.15 26.73
C GLN A 365 -2.63 -2.03 25.32
N ALA A 366 -1.83 -3.01 24.93
CA ALA A 366 -1.22 -3.02 23.62
C ALA A 366 -2.30 -3.09 22.52
N GLN A 367 -2.36 -2.08 21.67
CA GLN A 367 -3.30 -1.99 20.54
C GLN A 367 -2.75 -2.61 19.25
N ASP A 368 -1.66 -3.37 19.36
CA ASP A 368 -0.96 -3.98 18.24
C ASP A 368 -0.33 -5.30 18.68
N ILE A 369 -0.03 -6.15 17.71
CA ILE A 369 0.66 -7.42 17.91
C ILE A 369 2.17 -7.13 17.93
N PRO A 370 2.86 -7.39 19.06
CA PRO A 370 4.28 -7.11 19.14
C PRO A 370 5.09 -8.01 18.22
N ILE A 371 6.08 -7.43 17.52
CA ILE A 371 7.05 -8.18 16.74
C ILE A 371 7.84 -9.11 17.69
N PRO A 372 7.97 -10.42 17.40
CA PRO A 372 8.74 -11.33 18.23
C PRO A 372 10.20 -10.90 18.37
N VAL A 373 10.68 -10.76 19.61
CA VAL A 373 12.08 -10.45 19.92
C VAL A 373 12.86 -11.76 20.06
N GLY A 374 13.95 -11.89 19.30
CA GLY A 374 14.87 -13.02 19.40
C GLY A 374 16.10 -12.73 20.25
N GLU A 375 16.90 -13.76 20.47
CA GLU A 375 18.22 -13.66 21.09
C GLU A 375 19.31 -13.55 20.01
N TYR A 376 20.19 -12.55 20.12
CA TYR A 376 21.34 -12.44 19.23
C TYR A 376 22.28 -13.64 19.41
N ARG A 377 22.72 -14.21 18.29
CA ARG A 377 23.69 -15.30 18.23
C ARG A 377 24.81 -14.93 17.26
N GLU A 378 26.06 -15.17 17.66
CA GLU A 378 27.23 -14.95 16.80
C GLU A 378 27.39 -16.13 15.82
N LEU A 379 26.62 -16.11 14.74
CA LEU A 379 26.51 -17.25 13.81
C LEU A 379 27.74 -17.41 12.92
N SER A 380 28.50 -16.34 12.70
CA SER A 380 29.70 -16.27 11.88
C SER A 380 30.96 -16.81 12.55
N ASP A 381 30.91 -17.11 13.86
CA ASP A 381 32.06 -17.65 14.60
C ASP A 381 32.40 -19.08 14.14
N TYR A 382 33.47 -19.20 13.35
CA TYR A 382 33.91 -20.44 12.73
C TYR A 382 35.38 -20.70 13.05
N GLU A 383 35.64 -21.84 13.69
CA GLU A 383 37.00 -22.34 13.89
C GLU A 383 37.42 -23.25 12.73
N SER A 384 38.66 -23.09 12.26
CA SER A 384 39.22 -23.90 11.18
C SER A 384 39.15 -25.38 11.50
N ILE A 385 38.75 -26.19 10.51
CA ILE A 385 38.70 -27.66 10.65
C ILE A 385 40.05 -28.24 11.02
N GLN A 386 41.15 -27.53 10.71
CA GLN A 386 42.51 -27.96 10.99
C GLN A 386 42.77 -28.17 12.48
N ASN A 387 42.01 -27.49 13.34
CA ASN A 387 42.07 -27.61 14.79
C ASN A 387 41.40 -28.88 15.31
N GLU A 388 40.44 -29.43 14.57
CA GLU A 388 39.73 -30.67 14.93
C GLU A 388 40.54 -31.94 14.63
N PHE A 389 41.61 -31.83 13.84
CA PHE A 389 42.48 -32.97 13.55
C PHE A 389 43.28 -33.41 14.78
N PRO A 390 43.54 -34.72 14.91
CA PRO A 390 44.46 -35.23 15.92
C PRO A 390 45.84 -34.55 15.87
N VAL A 391 46.40 -34.23 17.04
CA VAL A 391 47.65 -33.45 17.18
C VAL A 391 48.85 -34.03 16.41
N ASN A 392 48.87 -35.34 16.11
CA ASN A 392 49.94 -35.98 15.32
C ASN A 392 49.99 -35.51 13.85
N TYR A 393 48.90 -34.95 13.31
CA TYR A 393 48.89 -34.30 12.00
C TYR A 393 49.74 -33.03 12.02
N GLY A 394 49.74 -32.29 13.14
CA GLY A 394 50.55 -31.10 13.35
C GLY A 394 50.13 -29.89 12.49
N ILE A 395 48.83 -29.81 12.16
CA ILE A 395 48.26 -28.79 11.28
C ILE A 395 47.38 -27.75 11.99
N GLY A 396 46.84 -28.07 13.17
CA GLY A 396 46.08 -27.10 13.99
C GLY A 396 47.00 -26.14 14.76
N GLU A 397 46.41 -25.33 15.65
CA GLU A 397 47.10 -24.26 16.38
C GLU A 397 48.40 -24.67 17.09
N PHE A 398 48.44 -25.87 17.70
CA PHE A 398 49.63 -26.36 18.39
C PHE A 398 50.82 -26.63 17.44
N GLY A 399 50.53 -26.88 16.17
CA GLY A 399 51.51 -27.12 15.12
C GLY A 399 52.48 -28.28 15.38
N LEU A 400 53.62 -28.24 14.69
CA LEU A 400 54.72 -29.19 14.87
C LEU A 400 55.79 -28.62 15.82
N PRO A 401 56.48 -29.47 16.59
CA PRO A 401 57.58 -29.02 17.43
C PRO A 401 58.70 -28.39 16.60
N ALA A 402 59.41 -27.41 17.17
CA ALA A 402 60.50 -26.71 16.48
C ALA A 402 61.59 -27.67 15.93
N SER A 403 61.79 -28.81 16.60
CA SER A 403 62.72 -29.88 16.23
C SER A 403 62.28 -30.74 15.03
N ALA A 404 61.05 -30.57 14.52
CA ALA A 404 60.57 -31.32 13.36
C ALA A 404 61.40 -31.00 12.11
N THR A 405 61.64 -32.02 11.28
CA THR A 405 62.38 -31.90 10.02
C THR A 405 61.68 -30.96 9.05
N THR A 406 62.45 -30.30 8.17
CA THR A 406 61.90 -29.45 7.11
C THR A 406 60.88 -30.20 6.24
N GLU A 407 61.15 -31.46 5.89
CA GLU A 407 60.22 -32.29 5.12
C GLU A 407 58.86 -32.43 5.82
N ARG A 408 58.85 -32.80 7.10
CA ARG A 408 57.60 -32.92 7.88
C ARG A 408 56.85 -31.58 7.99
N LYS A 409 57.57 -30.47 8.16
CA LYS A 409 56.97 -29.12 8.17
C LYS A 409 56.36 -28.77 6.81
N SER A 410 57.01 -29.13 5.71
CA SER A 410 56.48 -28.94 4.36
C SER A 410 55.25 -29.81 4.08
N GLN A 411 55.22 -31.05 4.56
CA GLN A 411 54.05 -31.93 4.43
C GLN A 411 52.84 -31.41 5.21
N ALA A 412 53.05 -30.94 6.46
CA ALA A 412 51.99 -30.32 7.24
C ALA A 412 51.43 -29.10 6.51
N LYS A 413 52.30 -28.20 6.02
CA LYS A 413 51.89 -27.03 5.21
C LYS A 413 51.13 -27.40 3.94
N GLN A 414 51.51 -28.49 3.26
CA GLN A 414 50.80 -28.96 2.09
C GLN A 414 49.36 -29.38 2.44
N LEU A 415 49.18 -30.07 3.57
CA LEU A 415 47.85 -30.45 4.05
C LEU A 415 47.05 -29.22 4.52
N GLN A 416 47.66 -28.30 5.27
CA GLN A 416 47.03 -27.01 5.65
C GLN A 416 46.53 -26.28 4.40
N ALA A 417 47.36 -26.14 3.36
CA ALA A 417 46.97 -25.51 2.11
C ALA A 417 45.81 -26.24 1.38
N TYR A 418 45.78 -27.57 1.43
CA TYR A 418 44.68 -28.36 0.88
C TYR A 418 43.37 -28.13 1.63
N LEU A 419 43.40 -28.15 2.96
CA LEU A 419 42.22 -27.96 3.80
C LEU A 419 41.72 -26.53 3.79
N MET A 420 42.62 -25.55 3.62
CA MET A 420 42.27 -24.13 3.65
C MET A 420 41.27 -23.71 2.56
N PHE A 421 41.26 -24.43 1.43
CA PHE A 421 40.22 -24.26 0.39
C PHE A 421 38.81 -24.58 0.93
N PHE A 422 38.69 -25.67 1.69
CA PHE A 422 37.42 -26.08 2.28
C PHE A 422 37.06 -25.23 3.50
N ASP A 423 38.06 -24.84 4.31
CA ASP A 423 37.87 -23.88 5.39
C ASP A 423 37.23 -22.59 4.89
N GLN A 424 37.70 -22.01 3.77
CA GLN A 424 37.08 -20.81 3.22
C GLN A 424 35.61 -21.03 2.85
N ILE A 425 35.27 -22.18 2.25
CA ILE A 425 33.89 -22.50 1.88
C ILE A 425 33.00 -22.59 3.13
N LEU A 426 33.47 -23.31 4.16
CA LEU A 426 32.75 -23.50 5.42
C LEU A 426 32.59 -22.17 6.17
N ALA A 427 33.68 -21.42 6.36
CA ALA A 427 33.68 -20.08 6.95
C ALA A 427 32.68 -19.14 6.27
N ASN A 428 32.65 -19.16 4.93
CA ASN A 428 31.69 -18.38 4.16
C ASN A 428 30.23 -18.83 4.41
N TYR A 429 29.95 -20.11 4.63
CA TYR A 429 28.59 -20.57 4.98
C TYR A 429 28.13 -20.05 6.34
N PHE A 430 29.00 -20.08 7.36
CA PHE A 430 28.68 -19.52 8.69
C PHE A 430 28.45 -18.01 8.61
N THR A 431 29.32 -17.29 7.89
CA THR A 431 29.17 -15.86 7.65
C THR A 431 27.91 -15.55 6.84
N GLN A 432 27.61 -16.34 5.81
CA GLN A 432 26.37 -16.20 5.03
C GLN A 432 25.12 -16.41 5.88
N LEU A 433 25.15 -17.37 6.80
CA LEU A 433 24.06 -17.62 7.74
C LEU A 433 23.83 -16.41 8.65
N ASP A 434 24.89 -15.84 9.22
CA ASP A 434 24.81 -14.62 10.04
C ASP A 434 24.18 -13.45 9.28
N HIS A 435 24.54 -13.27 8.02
CA HIS A 435 24.01 -12.22 7.15
C HIS A 435 22.66 -12.56 6.48
N THR A 436 21.95 -13.60 6.93
CA THR A 436 20.60 -13.91 6.41
C THR A 436 19.63 -12.74 6.65
N LYS A 437 19.74 -12.06 7.79
CA LYS A 437 18.99 -10.84 8.13
C LYS A 437 19.14 -9.74 7.07
N ASP A 438 20.35 -9.54 6.56
CA ASP A 438 20.68 -8.50 5.58
C ASP A 438 20.11 -8.79 4.18
N LEU A 439 20.01 -10.08 3.83
CA LEU A 439 19.45 -10.52 2.56
C LEU A 439 17.95 -10.23 2.45
N PHE A 440 17.22 -10.43 3.54
CA PHE A 440 15.77 -10.20 3.63
C PHE A 440 15.43 -8.79 4.15
N SER A 441 16.42 -7.91 4.27
CA SER A 441 16.21 -6.53 4.68
C SER A 441 15.98 -5.61 3.48
N PHE A 442 15.00 -4.74 3.62
CA PHE A 442 14.79 -3.56 2.78
C PHE A 442 15.16 -2.26 3.50
N GLN A 443 15.85 -2.33 4.66
CA GLN A 443 16.35 -1.15 5.37
C GLN A 443 17.78 -0.77 4.96
N ASN A 444 18.57 -1.73 4.45
CA ASN A 444 19.92 -1.48 3.96
C ASN A 444 19.96 -1.18 2.45
N GLU A 445 20.81 -0.22 2.05
CA GLU A 445 21.15 0.04 0.64
C GLU A 445 22.37 -0.78 0.18
N ASP A 446 22.95 -1.62 1.05
CA ASP A 446 24.05 -2.50 0.67
C ASP A 446 23.56 -3.55 -0.34
N ASN A 447 24.34 -3.69 -1.40
CA ASN A 447 24.06 -4.61 -2.49
C ASN A 447 24.79 -5.95 -2.31
N GLN A 448 25.65 -6.08 -1.30
CA GLN A 448 26.36 -7.32 -1.03
C GLN A 448 25.38 -8.43 -0.60
N THR A 449 25.49 -9.59 -1.26
CA THR A 449 24.64 -10.77 -1.01
C THR A 449 25.43 -12.05 -0.77
N TYR A 450 26.74 -12.00 -0.97
CA TYR A 450 27.69 -13.03 -0.57
C TYR A 450 28.67 -12.44 0.42
N PHE A 451 28.83 -13.09 1.55
CA PHE A 451 29.62 -12.57 2.67
C PHE A 451 30.81 -13.50 2.93
N PRO A 452 32.02 -13.14 2.45
CA PRO A 452 33.21 -13.93 2.70
C PRO A 452 33.77 -13.65 4.09
N GLN A 453 34.29 -14.69 4.76
CA GLN A 453 35.02 -14.54 6.01
C GLN A 453 36.51 -14.37 5.75
N ASP A 454 37.17 -13.52 6.54
CA ASP A 454 38.64 -13.50 6.56
C ASP A 454 39.17 -14.72 7.31
N ILE A 455 40.05 -15.47 6.65
CA ILE A 455 40.69 -16.69 7.16
C ILE A 455 42.19 -16.49 7.43
N SER A 456 42.68 -15.25 7.39
CA SER A 456 44.09 -14.92 7.61
C SER A 456 44.62 -15.38 8.97
N SER A 457 43.74 -15.50 9.97
CA SER A 457 44.03 -16.01 11.31
C SER A 457 44.18 -17.53 11.40
N PHE A 458 43.82 -18.29 10.36
CA PHE A 458 43.78 -19.76 10.44
C PHE A 458 45.19 -20.37 10.46
N PRO A 459 45.35 -21.59 11.02
CA PRO A 459 46.64 -22.24 11.11
C PRO A 459 47.39 -22.29 9.76
N GLY A 460 48.56 -21.65 9.70
CA GLY A 460 49.42 -21.63 8.51
C GLY A 460 49.01 -20.65 7.41
N ALA A 461 47.90 -19.91 7.55
CA ALA A 461 47.38 -18.98 6.54
C ALA A 461 48.39 -17.87 6.18
N ASP A 462 49.01 -17.24 7.19
CA ASP A 462 50.04 -16.21 7.02
C ASP A 462 51.17 -16.63 6.08
N GLU A 463 51.58 -17.89 6.10
CA GLU A 463 52.69 -18.37 5.27
C GLU A 463 52.24 -18.83 3.87
N ILE A 464 51.00 -19.31 3.76
CA ILE A 464 50.44 -19.86 2.52
C ILE A 464 49.90 -18.72 1.65
N LEU A 465 49.11 -17.81 2.22
CA LEU A 465 48.45 -16.71 1.50
C LEU A 465 49.43 -15.59 1.11
N ASN A 466 50.43 -15.29 1.94
CA ASN A 466 51.42 -14.24 1.65
C ASN A 466 52.56 -14.66 0.69
N SER A 467 52.48 -15.86 0.09
CA SER A 467 53.59 -16.47 -0.67
C SER A 467 53.85 -15.86 -2.06
N ASN A 468 53.00 -14.97 -2.56
CA ASN A 468 53.22 -14.22 -3.79
C ASN A 468 53.05 -12.72 -3.56
N GLY A 469 54.13 -11.93 -3.71
CA GLY A 469 54.14 -10.46 -3.58
C GLY A 469 53.35 -9.68 -4.66
N SER A 470 52.20 -10.19 -5.10
CA SER A 470 51.24 -9.44 -5.90
C SER A 470 50.25 -8.73 -4.97
N ALA A 471 50.63 -7.54 -4.52
CA ALA A 471 49.82 -6.61 -3.74
C ALA A 471 48.61 -6.02 -4.51
N ASP A 472 48.19 -6.62 -5.64
CA ASP A 472 47.29 -5.96 -6.59
C ASP A 472 45.82 -6.36 -6.49
N LYS A 473 45.44 -7.32 -5.64
CA LYS A 473 44.03 -7.63 -5.34
C LYS A 473 43.87 -8.15 -3.91
N GLN A 474 43.07 -7.46 -3.10
CA GLN A 474 42.60 -8.03 -1.84
C GLN A 474 41.71 -9.24 -2.17
N PRO A 475 41.73 -10.34 -1.39
CA PRO A 475 40.81 -11.46 -1.58
C PRO A 475 39.34 -11.02 -1.66
N GLU A 476 38.98 -9.98 -0.90
CA GLU A 476 37.67 -9.30 -0.93
C GLU A 476 37.26 -8.81 -2.33
N ASP A 477 38.21 -8.41 -3.18
CA ASP A 477 37.91 -7.92 -4.54
C ASP A 477 37.48 -9.03 -5.50
N LEU A 478 37.69 -10.31 -5.15
CA LEU A 478 37.24 -11.46 -5.94
C LEU A 478 35.77 -11.79 -5.69
N TRP A 479 35.22 -11.44 -4.52
CA TRP A 479 33.84 -11.72 -4.13
C TRP A 479 32.89 -10.55 -4.38
N LYS A 480 33.44 -9.37 -4.70
CA LYS A 480 32.71 -8.17 -5.15
C LYS A 480 32.35 -8.24 -6.64
N GLU A 481 31.87 -9.38 -7.14
CA GLU A 481 31.23 -9.41 -8.45
C GLU A 481 29.93 -8.59 -8.37
N LYS A 482 30.03 -7.32 -8.79
CA LYS A 482 28.98 -6.32 -8.62
C LYS A 482 27.67 -6.76 -9.28
N GLU A 483 27.74 -7.41 -10.43
CA GLU A 483 26.57 -7.86 -11.19
C GLU A 483 25.75 -8.91 -10.44
N ILE A 484 26.39 -10.01 -10.03
CA ILE A 484 25.72 -11.12 -9.33
C ILE A 484 25.05 -10.64 -8.03
N ASN A 485 25.73 -9.77 -7.30
CA ASN A 485 25.22 -9.20 -6.05
C ASN A 485 23.97 -8.36 -6.28
N LEU A 486 23.99 -7.49 -7.30
CA LEU A 486 22.82 -6.68 -7.67
C LEU A 486 21.65 -7.55 -8.14
N GLU A 487 21.89 -8.54 -9.01
CA GLU A 487 20.83 -9.44 -9.49
C GLU A 487 20.19 -10.22 -8.34
N ARG A 488 21.02 -10.76 -7.43
CA ARG A 488 20.55 -11.49 -6.25
C ARG A 488 19.73 -10.59 -5.33
N LYS A 489 20.21 -9.38 -5.01
CA LYS A 489 19.48 -8.41 -4.17
C LYS A 489 18.14 -8.06 -4.79
N SER A 490 18.11 -7.79 -6.10
CA SER A 490 16.87 -7.50 -6.84
C SER A 490 15.84 -8.62 -6.71
N ARG A 491 16.27 -9.90 -6.78
CA ARG A 491 15.38 -11.07 -6.59
C ARG A 491 14.88 -11.22 -5.15
N PHE A 492 15.71 -10.94 -4.15
CA PHE A 492 15.25 -10.93 -2.75
C PHE A 492 14.17 -9.88 -2.54
N LEU A 493 14.35 -8.68 -3.10
CA LEU A 493 13.35 -7.61 -3.04
C LEU A 493 12.07 -8.01 -3.80
N ASP A 494 12.17 -8.66 -4.96
CA ASP A 494 10.99 -9.20 -5.68
C ASP A 494 10.22 -10.21 -4.82
N TYR A 495 10.93 -11.06 -4.09
CA TYR A 495 10.30 -12.01 -3.16
C TYR A 495 9.57 -11.29 -2.02
N LEU A 496 10.15 -10.24 -1.44
CA LEU A 496 9.51 -9.45 -0.40
C LEU A 496 8.27 -8.72 -0.91
N MET A 497 8.35 -8.10 -2.10
CA MET A 497 7.21 -7.44 -2.73
C MET A 497 6.08 -8.42 -3.05
N ALA A 498 6.41 -9.64 -3.48
CA ALA A 498 5.42 -10.67 -3.79
C ALA A 498 4.59 -11.11 -2.57
N GLN A 499 5.09 -10.91 -1.33
CA GLN A 499 4.30 -11.16 -0.12
C GLN A 499 3.09 -10.22 -0.03
N PHE A 500 3.21 -9.03 -0.60
CA PHE A 500 2.12 -8.05 -0.71
C PHE A 500 1.39 -8.13 -2.06
N CYS A 501 1.61 -9.19 -2.82
CA CYS A 501 1.06 -9.38 -4.16
C CYS A 501 1.47 -8.29 -5.18
N GLU A 502 2.58 -7.60 -4.92
CA GLU A 502 3.07 -6.54 -5.80
C GLU A 502 4.13 -7.04 -6.78
N LYS A 503 4.21 -6.37 -7.93
CA LYS A 503 5.24 -6.62 -8.94
C LYS A 503 5.80 -5.30 -9.45
N PHE A 504 7.12 -5.17 -9.43
CA PHE A 504 7.77 -3.97 -9.95
C PHE A 504 7.81 -3.98 -11.49
N THR A 505 7.59 -2.81 -12.09
CA THR A 505 7.52 -2.59 -13.54
C THR A 505 8.84 -2.95 -14.26
N ASP A 506 8.77 -3.27 -15.55
CA ASP A 506 9.91 -3.77 -16.35
C ASP A 506 11.14 -2.82 -16.30
N PRO A 507 12.33 -3.33 -15.96
CA PRO A 507 13.56 -2.53 -15.78
C PRO A 507 14.02 -1.74 -17.02
N SER A 508 13.61 -2.16 -18.22
CA SER A 508 14.12 -1.62 -19.48
C SER A 508 13.75 -0.15 -19.74
N LEU A 509 12.82 0.43 -18.97
CA LEU A 509 12.25 1.76 -19.23
C LEU A 509 12.44 2.78 -18.07
N LEU A 510 13.09 2.40 -16.98
CA LEU A 510 13.48 3.29 -15.85
C LEU A 510 14.72 4.17 -16.16
N LEU A 511 15.11 4.27 -17.43
CA LEU A 511 16.44 4.65 -17.92
C LEU A 511 16.92 6.08 -17.59
N TYR A 512 16.08 6.98 -17.08
CA TYR A 512 16.38 8.42 -17.12
C TYR A 512 17.11 8.97 -15.89
N LYS A 513 16.81 8.50 -14.67
CA LYS A 513 17.51 8.93 -13.43
C LYS A 513 19.03 8.70 -13.49
N SER A 514 19.48 7.83 -14.40
CA SER A 514 20.89 7.57 -14.65
C SER A 514 21.68 8.86 -14.92
N LYS A 515 21.21 9.79 -15.75
CA LYS A 515 22.05 10.88 -16.33
C LYS A 515 22.77 11.81 -15.35
N ILE A 516 22.35 11.90 -14.09
CA ILE A 516 22.89 12.85 -13.10
C ILE A 516 24.06 12.23 -12.31
N SER A 517 24.18 10.90 -12.26
CA SER A 517 25.25 10.25 -11.49
C SER A 517 26.63 10.41 -12.17
N PRO A 518 27.73 10.52 -11.40
CA PRO A 518 29.09 10.56 -11.95
C PRO A 518 29.38 9.36 -12.88
N GLU A 519 28.86 8.17 -12.55
CA GLU A 519 28.98 6.95 -13.35
C GLU A 519 28.25 7.09 -14.69
N ALA A 520 27.05 7.68 -14.69
CA ALA A 520 26.32 7.88 -15.94
C ALA A 520 26.93 8.95 -16.82
N GLN A 521 27.49 10.02 -16.24
CA GLN A 521 28.27 11.00 -16.98
C GLN A 521 29.49 10.35 -17.64
N GLN A 522 30.14 9.42 -16.93
CA GLN A 522 31.24 8.62 -17.47
C GLN A 522 30.77 7.68 -18.61
N ILE A 523 29.63 7.01 -18.46
CA ILE A 523 29.01 6.18 -19.51
C ILE A 523 28.63 7.06 -20.72
N GLN A 524 28.09 8.25 -20.52
CA GLN A 524 27.73 9.17 -21.59
C GLN A 524 28.98 9.65 -22.34
N LEU A 525 30.06 9.99 -21.62
CA LEU A 525 31.34 10.34 -22.23
C LEU A 525 31.89 9.18 -23.09
N LEU A 526 31.73 7.93 -22.63
CA LEU A 526 32.11 6.74 -23.39
C LEU A 526 31.25 6.57 -24.65
N LYS A 527 29.93 6.84 -24.57
CA LYS A 527 29.02 6.84 -25.74
C LYS A 527 29.42 7.91 -26.76
N ASP A 528 29.77 9.11 -26.30
CA ASP A 528 30.23 10.21 -27.15
C ASP A 528 31.55 9.85 -27.84
N LEU A 529 32.49 9.26 -27.10
CA LEU A 529 33.76 8.76 -27.63
C LEU A 529 33.55 7.66 -28.67
N LEU A 530 32.65 6.71 -28.41
CA LEU A 530 32.26 5.66 -29.34
C LEU A 530 31.66 6.23 -30.63
N ASN A 531 30.78 7.24 -30.52
CA ASN A 531 30.21 7.93 -31.69
C ASN A 531 31.29 8.65 -32.49
N PHE A 532 32.20 9.36 -31.83
CA PHE A 532 33.36 9.98 -32.46
C PHE A 532 34.24 8.96 -33.21
N LEU A 533 34.50 7.80 -32.61
CA LEU A 533 35.24 6.70 -33.24
C LEU A 533 34.51 6.14 -34.47
N LYS A 534 33.18 5.97 -34.41
CA LYS A 534 32.34 5.56 -35.55
C LYS A 534 32.38 6.59 -36.68
N ASP A 535 32.35 7.88 -36.35
CA ASP A 535 32.41 8.96 -37.35
C ASP A 535 33.80 9.08 -37.99
N LEU A 536 34.88 8.88 -37.22
CA LEU A 536 36.24 8.77 -37.76
C LEU A 536 36.37 7.62 -38.79
N LEU A 537 35.73 6.47 -38.54
CA LEU A 537 35.69 5.36 -39.49
C LEU A 537 34.96 5.72 -40.79
N LYS A 538 33.89 6.51 -40.72
CA LYS A 538 33.18 7.00 -41.92
C LYS A 538 34.04 7.95 -42.76
N LEU A 539 35.04 8.60 -42.15
CA LEU A 539 35.98 9.51 -42.81
C LEU A 539 37.18 8.80 -43.49
N GLN A 540 37.22 7.46 -43.54
CA GLN A 540 38.28 6.66 -44.17
C GLN A 540 38.60 7.06 -45.62
N ASN A 541 37.69 7.73 -46.32
CA ASN A 541 37.88 8.20 -47.70
C ASN A 541 38.62 9.55 -47.82
N ALA A 542 38.93 10.24 -46.72
CA ALA A 542 39.50 11.60 -46.73
C ALA A 542 40.90 11.73 -46.09
N ILE A 543 41.40 10.69 -45.41
CA ILE A 543 42.66 10.71 -44.64
C ILE A 543 43.51 9.49 -45.06
N PRO A 544 44.85 9.60 -45.16
CA PRO A 544 45.70 8.44 -45.43
C PRO A 544 45.46 7.32 -44.41
N LEU A 545 45.05 6.14 -44.90
CA LEU A 545 44.62 4.97 -44.11
C LEU A 545 45.58 4.61 -42.97
N LYS A 546 46.88 4.83 -43.17
CA LYS A 546 47.94 4.53 -42.22
C LYS A 546 47.92 5.43 -40.97
N LEU A 547 47.65 6.73 -41.14
CA LEU A 547 47.61 7.70 -40.05
C LEU A 547 46.31 7.57 -39.25
N LEU A 548 45.20 7.34 -39.95
CA LEU A 548 43.90 7.10 -39.33
C LEU A 548 43.94 5.85 -38.44
N ASN A 549 44.54 4.76 -38.93
CA ASN A 549 44.68 3.53 -38.15
C ASN A 549 45.59 3.73 -36.93
N GLU A 550 46.71 4.46 -37.02
CA GLU A 550 47.57 4.73 -35.85
C GLU A 550 46.86 5.53 -34.75
N ILE A 551 46.14 6.60 -35.13
CA ILE A 551 45.39 7.42 -34.17
C ILE A 551 44.28 6.60 -33.51
N PHE A 552 43.53 5.84 -34.32
CA PHE A 552 42.44 4.99 -33.87
C PHE A 552 42.91 3.90 -32.91
N PHE A 553 43.98 3.17 -33.25
CA PHE A 553 44.54 2.13 -32.39
C PHE A 553 45.12 2.67 -31.07
N ASN A 554 45.80 3.81 -31.10
CA ASN A 554 46.36 4.42 -29.88
C ASN A 554 45.27 4.91 -28.93
N LEU A 555 44.22 5.54 -29.47
CA LEU A 555 43.08 6.03 -28.67
C LEU A 555 42.33 4.85 -28.02
N LEU A 556 42.06 3.78 -28.77
CA LEU A 556 41.43 2.57 -28.23
C LEU A 556 42.29 1.85 -27.18
N LYS A 557 43.61 1.85 -27.36
CA LYS A 557 44.54 1.27 -26.38
C LYS A 557 44.52 2.06 -25.07
N GLU A 558 44.52 3.39 -25.13
CA GLU A 558 44.38 4.27 -23.97
C GLU A 558 43.04 4.06 -23.26
N VAL A 559 41.93 3.95 -24.01
CA VAL A 559 40.61 3.64 -23.45
C VAL A 559 40.60 2.28 -22.77
N ALA A 560 41.07 1.23 -23.43
CA ALA A 560 41.13 -0.11 -22.84
C ALA A 560 41.99 -0.15 -21.58
N LEU A 561 43.09 0.62 -21.52
CA LEU A 561 43.95 0.72 -20.35
C LEU A 561 43.28 1.48 -19.21
N ARG A 562 42.61 2.59 -19.53
CA ARG A 562 41.94 3.46 -18.56
C ARG A 562 40.68 2.83 -17.96
N PHE A 563 40.00 1.97 -18.70
CA PHE A 563 38.77 1.27 -18.28
C PHE A 563 39.00 -0.22 -18.00
N ASN A 564 40.26 -0.68 -17.95
CA ASN A 564 40.65 -2.05 -17.64
C ASN A 564 39.94 -3.13 -18.48
N ILE A 565 39.66 -2.84 -19.76
CA ILE A 565 38.96 -3.74 -20.68
C ILE A 565 39.92 -4.87 -21.08
N LYS A 566 39.72 -6.06 -20.52
CA LYS A 566 40.59 -7.22 -20.72
C LYS A 566 40.11 -8.08 -21.89
N ASN A 567 40.46 -7.74 -23.13
CA ASN A 567 40.46 -8.76 -24.19
C ASN A 567 41.42 -8.43 -25.35
N LYS A 568 42.24 -9.40 -25.77
CA LYS A 568 43.31 -9.22 -26.77
C LYS A 568 42.89 -9.58 -28.21
N ASN A 569 41.69 -10.13 -28.43
CA ASN A 569 41.32 -10.79 -29.69
C ASN A 569 40.02 -10.31 -30.39
N GLN A 570 39.32 -9.30 -29.86
CA GLN A 570 38.08 -8.75 -30.48
C GLN A 570 38.30 -7.36 -31.11
N GLU A 571 37.46 -7.01 -32.08
CA GLU A 571 37.37 -5.66 -32.68
C GLU A 571 37.10 -4.61 -31.58
N PRO A 572 37.97 -3.59 -31.42
CA PRO A 572 37.93 -2.71 -30.24
C PRO A 572 36.64 -1.89 -30.05
N ILE A 573 35.93 -1.56 -31.14
CA ILE A 573 34.61 -0.91 -31.06
C ILE A 573 33.56 -1.84 -30.47
N SER A 574 33.62 -3.14 -30.79
CA SER A 574 32.71 -4.14 -30.22
C SER A 574 32.89 -4.25 -28.72
N LEU A 575 34.15 -4.31 -28.26
CA LEU A 575 34.50 -4.34 -26.84
C LEU A 575 34.02 -3.10 -26.09
N LEU A 576 34.19 -1.91 -26.68
CA LEU A 576 33.73 -0.66 -26.08
C LEU A 576 32.19 -0.60 -26.02
N ASN A 577 31.49 -1.04 -27.07
CA ASN A 577 30.03 -1.15 -27.06
C ASN A 577 29.54 -2.09 -25.94
N GLU A 578 30.12 -3.29 -25.85
CA GLU A 578 29.78 -4.31 -24.86
C GLU A 578 30.02 -3.79 -23.43
N TYR A 579 31.16 -3.13 -23.19
CA TYR A 579 31.45 -2.50 -21.91
C TYR A 579 30.42 -1.41 -21.54
N ILE A 580 30.08 -0.52 -22.48
CA ILE A 580 29.05 0.52 -22.27
C ILE A 580 27.70 -0.12 -21.95
N GLN A 581 27.32 -1.20 -22.65
CA GLN A 581 26.06 -1.91 -22.41
C GLN A 581 26.02 -2.51 -21.00
N ASN A 582 27.09 -3.20 -20.57
CA ASN A 582 27.17 -3.81 -19.26
C ASN A 582 27.14 -2.76 -18.13
N GLU A 583 27.93 -1.69 -18.22
CA GLU A 583 27.92 -0.62 -17.21
C GLU A 583 26.56 0.10 -17.16
N THR A 584 25.89 0.27 -18.31
CA THR A 584 24.53 0.83 -18.35
C THR A 584 23.55 -0.10 -17.65
N ALA A 585 23.62 -1.41 -17.90
CA ALA A 585 22.74 -2.39 -17.26
C ALA A 585 22.94 -2.43 -15.74
N LEU A 586 24.19 -2.41 -15.26
CA LEU A 586 24.52 -2.37 -13.83
C LEU A 586 23.98 -1.11 -13.15
N LEU A 587 24.10 0.05 -13.79
CA LEU A 587 23.57 1.29 -13.26
C LEU A 587 22.04 1.26 -13.16
N ASN A 588 21.36 0.72 -14.18
CA ASN A 588 19.91 0.58 -14.18
C ASN A 588 19.44 -0.34 -13.04
N LEU A 589 20.13 -1.48 -12.85
CA LEU A 589 19.79 -2.44 -11.82
C LEU A 589 19.97 -1.86 -10.41
N LYS A 590 21.02 -1.05 -10.18
CA LYS A 590 21.19 -0.29 -8.92
C LYS A 590 20.03 0.65 -8.65
N GLN A 591 19.61 1.40 -9.67
CA GLN A 591 18.48 2.33 -9.53
C GLN A 591 17.19 1.57 -9.22
N GLN A 592 16.96 0.44 -9.90
CA GLN A 592 15.82 -0.42 -9.65
C GLN A 592 15.80 -0.95 -8.20
N ILE A 593 16.94 -1.41 -7.69
CA ILE A 593 17.05 -1.86 -6.28
C ILE A 593 16.67 -0.74 -5.33
N LYS A 594 17.17 0.48 -5.59
CA LYS A 594 16.81 1.66 -4.80
C LYS A 594 15.32 1.96 -4.84
N ASP A 595 14.72 1.92 -6.03
CA ASP A 595 13.28 2.19 -6.17
C ASP A 595 12.43 1.10 -5.50
N LYS A 596 12.83 -0.18 -5.58
CA LYS A 596 12.19 -1.30 -4.86
C LYS A 596 12.30 -1.17 -3.33
N ILE A 597 13.48 -0.81 -2.83
CA ILE A 597 13.68 -0.52 -1.41
C ILE A 597 12.74 0.61 -0.97
N ASN A 598 12.73 1.71 -1.71
CA ASN A 598 11.85 2.84 -1.42
C ASN A 598 10.36 2.45 -1.49
N PHE A 599 9.96 1.61 -2.44
CA PHE A 599 8.60 1.08 -2.53
C PHE A 599 8.23 0.26 -1.30
N LEU A 600 9.10 -0.68 -0.90
CA LEU A 600 8.88 -1.52 0.28
C LEU A 600 8.82 -0.68 1.57
N GLN A 601 9.77 0.23 1.77
CA GLN A 601 9.85 1.09 2.95
C GLN A 601 8.62 1.98 3.17
N ASN A 602 7.97 2.40 2.08
CA ASN A 602 6.77 3.24 2.13
C ASN A 602 5.48 2.44 1.87
N TYR A 603 5.56 1.11 1.82
CA TYR A 603 4.44 0.27 1.39
C TYR A 603 3.16 0.47 2.21
N PRO A 604 3.18 0.53 3.56
CA PRO A 604 1.98 0.80 4.36
C PRO A 604 1.23 2.05 3.89
N GLN A 605 1.94 3.17 3.71
CA GLN A 605 1.34 4.44 3.29
C GLN A 605 0.75 4.36 1.87
N ILE A 606 1.50 3.82 0.91
CA ILE A 606 1.07 3.78 -0.51
C ILE A 606 0.04 2.68 -0.79
N SER A 607 -0.14 1.72 0.12
CA SER A 607 -1.14 0.65 0.01
C SER A 607 -2.43 0.98 0.74
N ALA A 608 -2.37 1.55 1.95
CA ALA A 608 -3.53 1.99 2.73
C ALA A 608 -4.19 3.25 2.15
N GLY A 609 -3.37 4.20 1.66
CA GLY A 609 -3.83 5.50 1.18
C GLY A 609 -4.20 5.58 -0.31
N ARG A 610 -4.44 4.48 -1.02
CA ARG A 610 -4.62 4.48 -2.50
C ARG A 610 -5.66 5.50 -2.99
N GLY A 611 -6.81 5.54 -2.31
CA GLY A 611 -7.91 6.46 -2.61
C GLY A 611 -7.80 7.81 -1.93
N GLN A 612 -6.85 8.00 -1.00
CA GLN A 612 -6.71 9.21 -0.20
C GLN A 612 -6.32 10.39 -1.10
N ALA A 613 -7.07 11.48 -1.00
CA ALA A 613 -6.77 12.74 -1.62
C ALA A 613 -5.72 13.52 -0.82
N PHE A 614 -5.29 14.67 -1.34
CA PHE A 614 -4.45 15.57 -0.56
C PHE A 614 -5.32 16.37 0.43
N ASP A 615 -4.73 16.76 1.57
CA ASP A 615 -5.39 17.62 2.54
C ASP A 615 -5.45 19.05 2.00
N CYS A 616 -6.63 19.45 1.55
CA CYS A 616 -6.90 20.76 1.00
C CYS A 616 -7.12 21.85 2.06
N THR A 617 -6.99 21.53 3.35
CA THR A 617 -7.11 22.49 4.46
C THR A 617 -5.77 22.85 5.11
N ASN A 618 -4.71 22.12 4.81
CA ASN A 618 -3.38 22.38 5.36
C ASN A 618 -2.62 23.48 4.59
N SER A 619 -2.92 24.74 4.89
CA SER A 619 -2.27 25.91 4.26
C SER A 619 -0.75 26.05 4.51
N GLN A 620 -0.14 25.21 5.35
CA GLN A 620 1.31 25.21 5.57
C GLN A 620 2.06 24.36 4.53
N GLU A 621 1.38 23.44 3.86
CA GLU A 621 2.00 22.45 2.97
C GLU A 621 1.52 22.56 1.52
N VAL A 622 1.56 23.79 0.98
CA VAL A 622 1.04 24.11 -0.35
C VAL A 622 1.97 23.72 -1.49
N TRP A 623 3.29 23.82 -1.32
CA TRP A 623 4.27 23.61 -2.40
C TRP A 623 5.57 23.02 -1.87
N ASP A 624 6.27 22.22 -2.70
CA ASP A 624 7.47 21.47 -2.31
C ASP A 624 7.22 20.56 -1.10
N THR A 625 6.06 19.89 -1.07
CA THR A 625 5.58 19.03 0.02
C THR A 625 5.14 17.65 -0.47
N ASP A 626 5.00 16.72 0.46
CA ASP A 626 4.45 15.37 0.27
C ASP A 626 2.93 15.29 0.53
N ASN A 627 2.28 16.42 0.80
CA ASN A 627 0.82 16.59 0.81
C ASN A 627 0.28 16.46 -0.63
N VAL A 628 0.27 15.24 -1.13
CA VAL A 628 -0.24 14.83 -2.45
C VAL A 628 -1.12 13.60 -2.26
N SER A 629 -2.02 13.34 -3.20
CA SER A 629 -2.90 12.18 -3.12
C SER A 629 -2.11 10.87 -3.06
N GLY A 630 -2.63 9.87 -2.35
CA GLY A 630 -2.00 8.57 -2.27
C GLY A 630 -1.96 7.85 -3.62
N LEU A 631 -2.93 8.08 -4.51
CA LEU A 631 -2.86 7.64 -5.91
C LEU A 631 -1.59 8.18 -6.62
N LYS A 632 -1.25 9.46 -6.41
CA LYS A 632 -0.02 10.02 -6.94
C LYS A 632 1.22 9.39 -6.31
N LYS A 633 1.25 9.19 -4.98
CA LYS A 633 2.36 8.51 -4.29
C LYS A 633 2.58 7.11 -4.86
N ARG A 634 1.50 6.34 -5.06
CA ARG A 634 1.54 4.97 -5.59
C ARG A 634 2.02 4.92 -7.04
N ILE A 635 1.47 5.74 -7.93
CA ILE A 635 1.90 5.79 -9.34
C ILE A 635 3.37 6.21 -9.44
N CYS A 636 3.79 7.23 -8.69
CA CYS A 636 5.20 7.65 -8.66
C CYS A 636 6.11 6.54 -8.13
N ALA A 637 5.72 5.81 -7.09
CA ALA A 637 6.49 4.69 -6.56
C ALA A 637 6.67 3.56 -7.58
N LEU A 638 5.61 3.18 -8.30
CA LEU A 638 5.65 2.17 -9.38
C LEU A 638 6.49 2.62 -10.58
N LEU A 639 6.49 3.92 -10.87
CA LEU A 639 7.29 4.51 -11.94
C LEU A 639 8.73 4.85 -11.51
N GLY A 640 9.09 4.70 -10.23
CA GLY A 640 10.40 5.12 -9.70
C GLY A 640 10.64 6.63 -9.79
N MET A 641 9.62 7.46 -9.55
CA MET A 641 9.67 8.92 -9.58
C MET A 641 9.45 9.52 -8.18
N PRO A 642 9.95 10.74 -7.90
CA PRO A 642 9.51 11.47 -6.71
C PRO A 642 8.02 11.80 -6.83
N TYR A 643 7.30 11.80 -5.70
CA TYR A 643 5.91 12.20 -5.64
C TYR A 643 5.71 13.62 -5.10
N ASP A 644 6.76 14.31 -4.66
CA ASP A 644 6.64 15.66 -4.12
C ASP A 644 6.03 16.62 -5.15
N ARG A 645 5.32 17.62 -4.64
CA ARG A 645 4.76 18.69 -5.46
C ARG A 645 5.86 19.69 -5.81
N VAL A 646 6.37 19.64 -7.04
CA VAL A 646 7.51 20.46 -7.51
C VAL A 646 7.22 21.12 -8.85
N SER A 647 7.91 22.22 -9.19
CA SER A 647 7.76 22.84 -10.51
C SER A 647 8.51 22.03 -11.57
N LEU A 648 7.76 21.52 -12.53
CA LEU A 648 8.25 20.70 -13.63
C LEU A 648 8.77 21.57 -14.78
N SER A 649 8.34 22.83 -14.87
CA SER A 649 8.80 23.74 -15.93
C SER A 649 10.18 24.37 -15.68
N GLU A 650 10.56 24.51 -14.41
CA GLU A 650 11.83 25.16 -14.00
C GLU A 650 13.08 24.30 -14.21
N SER A 651 12.92 22.98 -14.37
CA SER A 651 14.02 22.03 -14.55
C SER A 651 13.75 21.04 -15.69
N ASP A 652 14.77 20.75 -16.49
CA ASP A 652 14.69 19.69 -17.51
C ASP A 652 15.10 18.30 -16.96
N GLU A 653 15.31 18.21 -15.64
CA GLU A 653 15.79 17.02 -14.94
C GLU A 653 14.75 16.40 -13.99
N ILE A 654 13.77 17.18 -13.54
CA ILE A 654 12.77 16.73 -12.56
C ILE A 654 11.67 15.95 -13.28
N GLU A 655 11.51 14.67 -12.94
CA GLU A 655 10.39 13.86 -13.40
C GLU A 655 9.24 13.92 -12.40
N GLY A 656 8.01 13.97 -12.92
CA GLY A 656 6.79 13.98 -12.12
C GLY A 656 5.59 14.37 -12.97
N PHE A 657 4.45 14.55 -12.30
CA PHE A 657 3.22 15.03 -12.90
C PHE A 657 2.36 15.76 -11.86
N HIS A 658 1.41 16.57 -12.31
CA HIS A 658 0.39 17.17 -11.45
C HIS A 658 -0.91 16.39 -11.54
N LEU A 659 -1.59 16.19 -10.41
CA LEU A 659 -2.91 15.55 -10.33
C LEU A 659 -3.92 16.58 -9.87
N ILE A 660 -5.04 16.69 -10.58
CA ILE A 660 -6.06 17.70 -10.33
C ILE A 660 -7.40 16.99 -10.19
N GLU A 661 -8.05 17.15 -9.05
CA GLU A 661 -9.42 16.69 -8.84
C GLU A 661 -10.40 17.74 -9.39
N HIS A 662 -11.29 17.32 -10.30
CA HIS A 662 -12.20 18.28 -10.93
C HIS A 662 -13.28 18.78 -9.94
N ILE A 663 -13.62 17.99 -8.91
CA ILE A 663 -14.58 18.39 -7.85
C ILE A 663 -14.13 19.63 -7.08
N LEU A 664 -12.83 19.95 -7.09
CA LEU A 664 -12.27 21.14 -6.43
C LEU A 664 -12.27 22.39 -7.32
N LEU A 665 -12.57 22.25 -8.61
CA LEU A 665 -12.61 23.39 -9.54
C LEU A 665 -13.80 24.33 -9.30
N PRO A 666 -15.03 23.85 -9.03
CA PRO A 666 -16.15 24.70 -8.69
C PRO A 666 -15.85 25.65 -7.52
N VAL A 667 -16.22 26.92 -7.70
CA VAL A 667 -15.94 28.03 -6.77
C VAL A 667 -16.75 27.89 -5.48
N ASN A 668 -16.09 28.16 -4.34
CA ASN A 668 -16.56 28.22 -2.96
C ASN A 668 -17.85 27.45 -2.65
N GLN A 669 -17.71 26.21 -2.21
CA GLN A 669 -18.82 25.35 -1.83
C GLN A 669 -19.54 25.82 -0.54
N ASP A 670 -18.94 26.70 0.28
CA ASP A 670 -19.47 27.03 1.62
C ASP A 670 -20.33 28.31 1.72
N GLU A 671 -20.27 29.24 0.75
CA GLU A 671 -21.05 30.51 0.78
C GLU A 671 -22.48 30.39 0.18
N PHE A 672 -22.92 29.18 -0.05
CA PHE A 672 -24.10 28.87 -0.86
C PHE A 672 -25.16 28.13 -0.02
N PHE A 673 -26.15 28.86 0.50
CA PHE A 673 -27.28 28.29 1.27
C PHE A 673 -28.65 28.73 0.74
N THR A 674 -29.51 27.75 0.42
CA THR A 674 -30.74 27.42 1.16
C THR A 674 -31.06 25.92 1.02
N VAL A 675 -31.54 25.29 2.10
CA VAL A 675 -31.99 23.88 2.10
C VAL A 675 -33.48 23.84 1.79
N ASN A 676 -33.90 22.98 0.87
CA ASN A 676 -35.30 22.58 0.72
C ASN A 676 -35.41 21.05 0.92
N LEU A 677 -36.06 20.66 2.02
CA LEU A 677 -36.39 19.28 2.36
C LEU A 677 -37.65 18.83 1.59
N GLY A 678 -37.58 17.72 0.83
CA GLY A 678 -38.78 16.98 0.41
C GLY A 678 -38.65 16.00 -0.77
N TYR A 679 -38.51 14.69 -0.46
CA TYR A 679 -39.21 13.46 -0.94
C TYR A 679 -39.78 13.30 -2.39
N PRO A 680 -39.95 12.05 -2.91
CA PRO A 680 -39.19 11.56 -4.09
C PRO A 680 -40.03 10.93 -5.24
N ILE A 681 -39.29 10.37 -6.23
CA ILE A 681 -39.62 9.33 -7.23
C ILE A 681 -40.33 9.78 -8.52
N SER A 682 -39.62 9.62 -9.65
CA SER A 682 -40.22 9.20 -10.92
C SER A 682 -39.37 8.11 -11.58
N LYS A 683 -40.04 6.96 -11.77
CA LYS A 683 -39.63 5.78 -12.54
C LYS A 683 -39.19 6.15 -13.97
N PHE A 684 -38.15 5.50 -14.48
CA PHE A 684 -37.86 5.45 -15.91
C PHE A 684 -38.61 4.27 -16.55
N GLU A 685 -39.41 4.56 -17.57
CA GLU A 685 -39.96 3.58 -18.51
C GLU A 685 -38.97 3.45 -19.68
N THR A 686 -38.56 2.22 -20.02
CA THR A 686 -37.86 1.93 -21.28
C THR A 686 -38.88 1.41 -22.29
N GLU A 687 -39.17 2.24 -23.29
CA GLU A 687 -39.87 1.81 -24.49
C GLU A 687 -38.94 0.91 -25.32
N LYS A 688 -39.46 -0.25 -25.72
CA LYS A 688 -38.87 -1.07 -26.77
C LYS A 688 -39.27 -0.48 -28.12
N GLU A 689 -38.29 -0.20 -28.97
CA GLU A 689 -38.50 -0.18 -30.41
C GLU A 689 -37.66 -1.29 -31.06
N GLU A 690 -38.37 -2.24 -31.66
CA GLU A 690 -37.87 -3.08 -32.74
C GLU A 690 -37.93 -2.24 -34.03
N GLU A 691 -36.86 -2.21 -34.84
CA GLU A 691 -36.97 -2.59 -36.25
C GLU A 691 -35.61 -2.66 -36.98
N GLU A 692 -35.60 -3.65 -37.86
CA GLU A 692 -34.68 -4.05 -38.93
C GLU A 692 -33.95 -2.91 -39.66
N ASN A 693 -32.62 -3.05 -39.79
CA ASN A 693 -31.91 -2.91 -41.06
C ASN A 693 -30.55 -3.62 -40.94
N GLU A 694 -30.30 -4.56 -41.86
CA GLU A 694 -29.03 -5.26 -42.06
C GLU A 694 -27.94 -4.26 -42.50
N THR A 695 -27.16 -3.77 -41.55
CA THR A 695 -25.78 -3.32 -41.79
C THR A 695 -24.87 -4.22 -40.98
N GLU A 696 -23.77 -4.67 -41.58
CA GLU A 696 -22.84 -5.62 -40.97
C GLU A 696 -22.32 -5.07 -39.64
N LYS A 697 -22.64 -5.76 -38.53
CA LYS A 697 -22.28 -5.35 -37.18
C LYS A 697 -21.16 -6.23 -36.65
N VAL A 698 -20.34 -5.64 -35.79
CA VAL A 698 -19.27 -6.31 -35.07
C VAL A 698 -19.52 -6.15 -33.59
N THR A 699 -19.38 -7.24 -32.82
CA THR A 699 -19.63 -7.26 -31.38
C THR A 699 -18.33 -7.02 -30.63
N CYS A 700 -18.34 -6.03 -29.76
CA CYS A 700 -17.27 -5.70 -28.84
C CYS A 700 -17.60 -6.22 -27.44
N THR A 701 -16.67 -6.91 -26.78
CA THR A 701 -16.79 -7.37 -25.39
C THR A 701 -15.90 -6.53 -24.49
N SER A 702 -16.47 -5.91 -23.46
CA SER A 702 -15.82 -5.00 -22.51
C SER A 702 -16.58 -5.06 -21.18
N GLU A 703 -15.96 -5.63 -20.13
CA GLU A 703 -16.66 -5.86 -18.86
C GLU A 703 -17.14 -4.55 -18.22
N LYS A 704 -18.41 -4.50 -17.82
CA LYS A 704 -19.06 -3.38 -17.12
C LYS A 704 -18.77 -2.02 -17.77
N HIS A 705 -18.79 -1.99 -19.10
CA HIS A 705 -18.33 -0.85 -19.90
C HIS A 705 -19.12 0.46 -19.68
N GLY A 706 -20.30 0.42 -19.05
CA GLY A 706 -21.09 1.62 -18.70
C GLY A 706 -21.67 2.42 -19.87
N LEU A 707 -21.44 2.00 -21.12
CA LEU A 707 -22.00 2.60 -22.34
C LEU A 707 -23.53 2.56 -22.40
N SER A 708 -24.12 3.46 -23.18
CA SER A 708 -25.54 3.46 -23.56
C SER A 708 -25.71 3.38 -25.09
N ASN A 709 -26.86 2.88 -25.55
CA ASN A 709 -27.18 2.93 -26.99
C ASN A 709 -27.14 4.39 -27.49
N ASP A 710 -26.67 4.55 -28.74
CA ASP A 710 -26.46 5.84 -29.42
C ASP A 710 -25.30 6.70 -28.89
N GLU A 711 -24.54 6.24 -27.90
CA GLU A 711 -23.30 6.92 -27.51
C GLU A 711 -22.25 6.85 -28.62
N ALA A 712 -21.55 7.97 -28.85
CA ALA A 712 -20.44 8.00 -29.77
C ALA A 712 -19.14 7.64 -29.03
N ILE A 713 -18.34 6.75 -29.62
CA ILE A 713 -17.03 6.32 -29.11
C ILE A 713 -15.96 6.45 -30.22
N GLN A 714 -14.69 6.53 -29.83
CA GLN A 714 -13.54 6.37 -30.71
C GLN A 714 -12.76 5.13 -30.29
N ILE A 715 -12.42 4.27 -31.25
CA ILE A 715 -11.64 3.06 -31.04
C ILE A 715 -10.20 3.28 -31.53
N PHE A 716 -9.21 2.79 -30.78
CA PHE A 716 -7.80 2.78 -31.16
C PHE A 716 -7.09 1.49 -30.71
N ASP A 717 -5.85 1.32 -31.17
CA ASP A 717 -5.01 0.13 -30.92
C ASP A 717 -5.61 -1.21 -31.38
N SER A 718 -6.57 -1.18 -32.31
CA SER A 718 -7.29 -2.34 -32.86
C SER A 718 -7.16 -2.48 -34.38
N GLY A 719 -6.11 -1.88 -34.95
CA GLY A 719 -5.78 -1.99 -36.38
C GLY A 719 -6.85 -1.42 -37.31
N SER A 720 -7.60 -2.29 -38.00
CA SER A 720 -8.62 -1.92 -38.99
C SER A 720 -9.91 -1.37 -38.38
N TYR A 721 -10.06 -1.51 -37.06
CA TYR A 721 -11.18 -0.99 -36.28
C TYR A 721 -10.87 0.37 -35.64
N ASN A 722 -9.73 1.00 -35.95
CA ASN A 722 -9.42 2.35 -35.47
C ASN A 722 -10.26 3.41 -36.20
N ASP A 723 -11.39 3.82 -35.63
CA ASP A 723 -12.28 4.86 -36.16
C ASP A 723 -13.26 5.35 -35.08
N ASP A 724 -14.12 6.29 -35.43
CA ASP A 724 -15.24 6.73 -34.59
C ASP A 724 -16.50 5.92 -34.89
N TYR A 725 -17.19 5.46 -33.85
CA TYR A 725 -18.37 4.60 -33.94
C TYR A 725 -19.53 5.12 -33.08
N THR A 726 -20.74 4.73 -33.46
CA THR A 726 -21.93 4.86 -32.61
C THR A 726 -22.28 3.50 -32.03
N VAL A 727 -22.40 3.44 -30.71
CA VAL A 727 -22.67 2.23 -29.94
C VAL A 727 -24.13 1.80 -30.15
N ARG A 728 -24.34 0.51 -30.42
CA ARG A 728 -25.65 -0.13 -30.60
C ARG A 728 -25.71 -1.43 -29.82
N ASN A 729 -26.92 -1.94 -29.53
CA ASN A 729 -27.13 -3.24 -28.87
C ASN A 729 -26.33 -3.44 -27.57
N VAL A 730 -26.34 -2.44 -26.69
CA VAL A 730 -25.62 -2.51 -25.41
C VAL A 730 -26.23 -3.56 -24.46
N ALA A 731 -25.38 -4.40 -23.89
CA ALA A 731 -25.64 -5.32 -22.78
C ALA A 731 -24.72 -4.99 -21.58
N GLU A 732 -24.59 -5.87 -20.58
CA GLU A 732 -23.73 -5.62 -19.40
C GLU A 732 -22.24 -5.53 -19.77
N ASP A 733 -21.77 -6.46 -20.61
CA ASP A 733 -20.36 -6.60 -20.98
C ASP A 733 -20.12 -6.53 -22.50
N THR A 734 -21.14 -6.19 -23.30
CA THR A 734 -21.01 -6.20 -24.77
C THR A 734 -21.76 -5.06 -25.44
N PHE A 735 -21.23 -4.59 -26.57
CA PHE A 735 -21.89 -3.62 -27.43
C PHE A 735 -21.49 -3.81 -28.90
N ASN A 736 -22.30 -3.31 -29.83
CA ASN A 736 -22.06 -3.45 -31.27
C ASN A 736 -21.60 -2.13 -31.90
N ILE A 737 -20.73 -2.23 -32.90
CA ILE A 737 -20.31 -1.15 -33.80
C ILE A 737 -20.63 -1.49 -35.25
N GLU A 738 -20.88 -0.47 -36.08
CA GLU A 738 -21.18 -0.65 -37.50
C GLU A 738 -19.89 -0.72 -38.33
N LYS A 739 -19.43 -1.95 -38.63
CA LYS A 739 -18.19 -2.24 -39.36
C LYS A 739 -18.22 -3.65 -39.95
N GLU A 740 -17.69 -3.83 -41.16
CA GLU A 740 -17.49 -5.18 -41.73
C GLU A 740 -16.48 -5.97 -40.87
N PHE A 741 -16.84 -7.19 -40.47
CA PHE A 741 -15.96 -8.07 -39.69
C PHE A 741 -14.70 -8.45 -40.48
N SER A 742 -13.55 -8.41 -39.80
CA SER A 742 -12.24 -8.81 -40.31
C SER A 742 -11.68 -9.94 -39.44
N ALA A 743 -11.26 -11.04 -40.07
CA ALA A 743 -10.91 -12.33 -39.47
C ALA A 743 -9.65 -12.37 -38.57
N GLU A 744 -9.17 -11.23 -38.09
CA GLU A 744 -8.10 -11.17 -37.10
C GLU A 744 -8.70 -10.67 -35.78
N PRO A 745 -8.63 -11.45 -34.66
CA PRO A 745 -9.02 -10.92 -33.37
C PRO A 745 -8.11 -9.75 -33.03
N LYS A 746 -8.70 -8.59 -32.75
CA LYS A 746 -7.97 -7.38 -32.36
C LYS A 746 -8.57 -6.88 -31.07
N THR A 747 -7.84 -7.06 -29.97
CA THR A 747 -8.05 -6.27 -28.76
C THR A 747 -7.92 -4.79 -29.13
N GLY A 748 -8.71 -3.94 -28.50
CA GLY A 748 -8.71 -2.51 -28.75
C GLY A 748 -8.96 -1.73 -27.48
N LYS A 749 -8.58 -0.45 -27.50
CA LYS A 749 -9.00 0.52 -26.50
C LYS A 749 -10.08 1.41 -27.14
N TRP A 750 -11.05 1.86 -26.35
CA TRP A 750 -12.09 2.78 -26.81
C TRP A 750 -12.23 3.95 -25.85
N ILE A 751 -12.67 5.10 -26.35
CA ILE A 751 -13.01 6.28 -25.54
C ILE A 751 -14.38 6.80 -25.93
N HIS A 752 -15.15 7.45 -25.05
CA HIS A 752 -16.32 8.21 -25.51
C HIS A 752 -15.90 9.31 -26.52
N LYS A 753 -16.87 9.90 -27.22
CA LYS A 753 -16.64 11.03 -28.14
C LYS A 753 -17.45 12.27 -27.74
N GLU A 754 -18.45 12.09 -26.87
CA GLU A 754 -19.23 13.19 -26.29
C GLU A 754 -18.96 13.35 -24.79
N ALA A 755 -18.75 14.58 -24.35
CA ALA A 755 -18.43 14.93 -22.97
C ALA A 755 -19.56 14.53 -22.00
N HIS A 756 -19.19 14.05 -20.81
CA HIS A 756 -20.14 13.86 -19.71
C HIS A 756 -20.96 15.15 -19.48
N LYS A 757 -22.26 14.97 -19.19
CA LYS A 757 -23.15 16.09 -18.81
C LYS A 757 -22.65 16.84 -17.56
N ASP A 758 -21.91 16.15 -16.70
CA ASP A 758 -21.21 16.70 -15.55
C ASP A 758 -19.69 16.50 -15.73
N PRO A 759 -18.91 17.57 -15.93
CA PRO A 759 -17.45 17.49 -16.13
C PRO A 759 -16.64 17.50 -14.82
N PHE A 760 -17.28 17.49 -13.65
CA PHE A 760 -16.60 17.69 -12.36
C PHE A 760 -16.61 16.46 -11.45
N SER A 761 -17.74 15.76 -11.36
CA SER A 761 -17.85 14.63 -10.44
C SER A 761 -17.02 13.45 -10.89
N PHE A 762 -16.30 12.84 -9.95
CA PHE A 762 -15.50 11.63 -10.15
C PHE A 762 -14.55 11.69 -11.35
N GLN A 763 -13.93 12.86 -11.57
CA GLN A 763 -12.98 13.07 -12.66
C GLN A 763 -11.69 13.68 -12.12
N ILE A 764 -10.56 13.17 -12.62
CA ILE A 764 -9.23 13.65 -12.28
C ILE A 764 -8.40 13.86 -13.54
N SER A 765 -7.55 14.89 -13.55
CA SER A 765 -6.59 15.16 -14.61
C SER A 765 -5.16 14.93 -14.14
N PHE A 766 -4.41 14.16 -14.91
CA PHE A 766 -2.98 13.96 -14.80
C PHE A 766 -2.27 14.83 -15.85
N VAL A 767 -1.38 15.71 -15.43
CA VAL A 767 -0.64 16.62 -16.32
C VAL A 767 0.84 16.27 -16.28
N PHE A 768 1.31 15.66 -17.37
CA PHE A 768 2.69 15.22 -17.56
C PHE A 768 3.45 16.14 -18.52
N PRO A 769 4.77 16.32 -18.31
CA PRO A 769 5.63 17.00 -19.28
C PRO A 769 5.97 16.08 -20.45
N ASP A 770 5.93 16.59 -21.68
CA ASP A 770 6.21 15.81 -22.90
C ASP A 770 7.69 15.85 -23.35
N TRP A 771 8.50 16.72 -22.74
CA TRP A 771 9.85 17.05 -23.16
C TRP A 771 10.95 16.57 -22.20
N ILE A 772 10.57 15.96 -21.07
CA ILE A 772 11.52 15.51 -20.03
C ILE A 772 11.78 14.01 -20.22
N GLY A 773 13.04 13.65 -20.30
CA GLY A 773 13.51 12.27 -20.23
C GLY A 773 12.71 11.20 -20.94
N ARG A 774 12.32 10.17 -20.18
CA ARG A 774 11.58 9.00 -20.69
C ARG A 774 10.14 9.33 -21.08
N PHE A 775 9.61 10.50 -20.71
CA PHE A 775 8.33 10.96 -21.25
C PHE A 775 8.36 11.25 -22.75
N LYS A 776 9.54 11.30 -23.40
CA LYS A 776 9.62 11.34 -24.88
C LYS A 776 9.39 9.97 -25.52
N ASP A 777 9.60 8.91 -24.76
CA ASP A 777 9.51 7.54 -25.24
C ASP A 777 8.05 7.08 -25.26
N LYS A 778 7.59 6.59 -26.41
CA LYS A 778 6.19 6.16 -26.57
C LYS A 778 5.88 4.90 -25.77
N ASP A 779 6.83 3.99 -25.64
CA ASP A 779 6.64 2.74 -24.91
C ASP A 779 6.52 3.04 -23.42
N PHE A 780 7.29 4.01 -22.93
CA PHE A 780 7.14 4.49 -21.55
C PHE A 780 5.79 5.18 -21.32
N ARG A 781 5.28 5.99 -22.26
CA ARG A 781 3.93 6.56 -22.13
C ARG A 781 2.84 5.50 -22.06
N ASN A 782 2.98 4.40 -22.81
CA ASN A 782 2.04 3.28 -22.73
C ASN A 782 2.02 2.66 -21.33
N ILE A 783 3.19 2.49 -20.71
CA ILE A 783 3.27 2.03 -19.31
C ILE A 783 2.59 3.01 -18.36
N VAL A 784 2.79 4.31 -18.54
CA VAL A 784 2.11 5.33 -17.72
C VAL A 784 0.60 5.20 -17.86
N TYR A 785 0.08 4.99 -19.08
CA TYR A 785 -1.35 4.76 -19.30
C TYR A 785 -1.85 3.48 -18.61
N ASP A 786 -1.12 2.38 -18.75
CA ASP A 786 -1.51 1.09 -18.18
C ASP A 786 -1.50 1.15 -16.64
N ILE A 787 -0.49 1.80 -16.03
CA ILE A 787 -0.42 2.01 -14.58
C ILE A 787 -1.55 2.93 -14.10
N ILE A 788 -1.79 4.07 -14.75
CA ILE A 788 -2.89 4.98 -14.35
C ILE A 788 -4.22 4.25 -14.44
N THR A 789 -4.44 3.45 -15.50
CA THR A 789 -5.67 2.67 -15.66
C THR A 789 -5.82 1.65 -14.52
N ALA A 790 -4.75 0.89 -14.22
CA ALA A 790 -4.80 -0.16 -13.21
C ALA A 790 -4.94 0.39 -11.78
N GLU A 791 -4.42 1.58 -11.51
CA GLU A 791 -4.35 2.16 -10.17
C GLU A 791 -5.49 3.15 -9.86
N THR A 792 -6.17 3.68 -10.88
CA THR A 792 -7.30 4.60 -10.66
C THR A 792 -8.55 3.82 -10.22
N PRO A 793 -9.26 4.25 -9.16
CA PRO A 793 -10.52 3.62 -8.74
C PRO A 793 -11.54 3.56 -9.88
N ALA A 794 -12.29 2.45 -9.98
CA ALA A 794 -13.17 2.17 -11.13
C ALA A 794 -14.28 3.21 -11.37
N HIS A 795 -14.71 3.93 -10.31
CA HIS A 795 -15.74 4.96 -10.42
C HIS A 795 -15.17 6.35 -10.79
N ILE A 796 -13.84 6.51 -10.83
CA ILE A 796 -13.15 7.76 -11.18
C ILE A 796 -12.64 7.69 -12.61
N THR A 797 -12.93 8.72 -13.41
CA THR A 797 -12.46 8.85 -14.78
C THR A 797 -11.14 9.63 -14.85
N PRO A 798 -10.02 9.01 -15.30
CA PRO A 798 -8.73 9.68 -15.45
C PRO A 798 -8.59 10.36 -16.82
N TYR A 799 -8.08 11.59 -16.81
CA TYR A 799 -7.75 12.41 -17.98
C TYR A 799 -6.23 12.59 -18.03
N ILE A 800 -5.57 12.33 -19.16
CA ILE A 800 -4.11 12.37 -19.22
C ILE A 800 -3.64 13.37 -20.26
N HIS A 801 -2.91 14.38 -19.80
CA HIS A 801 -2.45 15.52 -20.59
C HIS A 801 -0.93 15.50 -20.71
N TRP A 802 -0.41 15.57 -21.94
CA TRP A 802 1.02 15.74 -22.21
C TRP A 802 1.28 17.16 -22.67
N PHE A 803 1.86 17.97 -21.80
CA PHE A 803 2.12 19.39 -22.07
C PHE A 803 3.56 19.60 -22.54
N GLY A 804 3.71 20.46 -23.55
CA GLY A 804 5.02 21.03 -23.90
C GLY A 804 5.48 22.05 -22.86
N LYS A 805 6.79 22.37 -22.86
CA LYS A 805 7.39 23.25 -21.84
C LYS A 805 6.63 24.57 -21.63
N GLY A 806 6.34 25.30 -22.70
CA GLY A 806 5.59 26.56 -22.59
C GLY A 806 4.12 26.40 -22.15
N GLN A 807 3.49 25.25 -22.42
CA GLN A 807 2.15 24.95 -21.91
C GLN A 807 2.21 24.62 -20.41
N MET A 808 3.22 23.86 -19.97
CA MET A 808 3.43 23.57 -18.56
C MET A 808 3.74 24.83 -17.76
N GLU A 809 4.61 25.73 -18.26
CA GLU A 809 4.91 27.01 -17.60
C GLU A 809 3.62 27.82 -17.36
N TYR A 810 2.75 27.89 -18.38
CA TYR A 810 1.48 28.60 -18.25
C TYR A 810 0.51 27.87 -17.32
N PHE A 811 0.38 26.56 -17.43
CA PHE A 811 -0.44 25.73 -16.54
C PHE A 811 -0.01 25.90 -15.08
N GLU A 812 1.27 25.74 -14.77
CA GLU A 812 1.81 25.90 -13.41
C GLU A 812 1.54 27.30 -12.86
N SER A 813 1.65 28.35 -13.68
CA SER A 813 1.34 29.71 -13.24
C SER A 813 -0.11 29.90 -12.77
N VAL A 814 -1.06 29.16 -13.36
CA VAL A 814 -2.48 29.17 -13.00
C VAL A 814 -2.74 28.20 -11.84
N TYR A 815 -2.20 26.99 -11.93
CA TYR A 815 -2.33 25.94 -10.93
C TYR A 815 -1.83 26.37 -9.56
N PHE A 816 -0.70 27.08 -9.48
CA PHE A 816 -0.15 27.55 -8.19
C PHE A 816 -1.08 28.55 -7.51
N GLN A 817 -1.63 29.51 -8.27
CA GLN A 817 -2.59 30.47 -7.75
C GLN A 817 -3.87 29.76 -7.30
N TRP A 818 -4.35 28.79 -8.08
CA TRP A 818 -5.58 28.06 -7.79
C TRP A 818 -5.45 27.21 -6.53
N LEU A 819 -4.32 26.54 -6.39
CA LEU A 819 -4.02 25.69 -5.24
C LEU A 819 -3.85 26.50 -3.95
N ASP A 820 -3.17 27.65 -4.03
CA ASP A 820 -3.07 28.58 -2.90
C ASP A 820 -4.45 29.13 -2.50
N GLU A 821 -5.33 29.44 -3.46
CA GLU A 821 -6.71 29.87 -3.15
C GLU A 821 -7.53 28.76 -2.46
N ILE A 822 -7.39 27.50 -2.90
CA ILE A 822 -8.06 26.35 -2.25
C ILE A 822 -7.56 26.17 -0.83
N MET A 823 -6.23 26.10 -0.64
CA MET A 823 -5.64 25.75 0.65
C MET A 823 -5.80 26.86 1.69
N ASN A 824 -6.01 28.10 1.26
CA ASN A 824 -6.37 29.21 2.14
C ASN A 824 -7.88 29.36 2.37
N GLY A 825 -8.72 28.51 1.76
CA GLY A 825 -10.19 28.61 1.85
C GLY A 825 -10.76 29.86 1.17
N THR A 826 -10.06 30.40 0.18
CA THR A 826 -10.42 31.65 -0.53
C THR A 826 -10.78 31.42 -2.01
N ASN A 827 -11.09 30.18 -2.41
CA ASN A 827 -11.42 29.77 -3.79
C ASN A 827 -12.71 30.44 -4.31
N ASN A 828 -12.64 31.75 -4.54
CA ASN A 828 -13.71 32.64 -4.97
C ASN A 828 -13.50 33.12 -6.42
N ASN A 829 -12.35 32.81 -7.02
CA ASN A 829 -11.95 33.36 -8.30
C ASN A 829 -12.42 32.50 -9.47
N ILE A 830 -13.68 32.68 -9.86
CA ILE A 830 -14.29 31.99 -11.00
C ILE A 830 -13.49 32.14 -12.31
N ASN A 831 -12.72 33.23 -12.47
CA ASN A 831 -11.87 33.39 -13.65
C ASN A 831 -10.72 32.38 -13.64
N LEU A 832 -10.09 32.17 -12.48
CA LEU A 832 -8.99 31.23 -12.31
C LEU A 832 -9.46 29.79 -12.54
N THR A 833 -10.61 29.43 -11.95
CA THR A 833 -11.33 28.18 -12.23
C THR A 833 -11.58 28.00 -13.73
N ASN A 834 -12.16 29.01 -14.39
CA ASN A 834 -12.47 28.93 -15.83
C ASN A 834 -11.21 28.82 -16.70
N GLU A 835 -10.09 29.44 -16.31
CA GLU A 835 -8.81 29.25 -17.00
C GLU A 835 -8.27 27.82 -16.81
N MET A 836 -8.38 27.24 -15.60
CA MET A 836 -8.03 25.83 -15.37
C MET A 836 -8.90 24.88 -16.21
N ILE A 837 -10.21 25.09 -16.26
CA ILE A 837 -11.14 24.29 -17.07
C ILE A 837 -10.77 24.35 -18.56
N LYS A 838 -10.43 25.54 -19.09
CA LYS A 838 -9.98 25.71 -20.47
C LYS A 838 -8.66 25.00 -20.75
N LEU A 839 -7.69 25.15 -19.84
CA LEU A 839 -6.36 24.54 -19.96
C LEU A 839 -6.43 23.02 -20.00
N LEU A 840 -7.23 22.44 -19.11
CA LEU A 840 -7.44 21.00 -19.04
C LEU A 840 -8.38 20.49 -20.13
N SER A 841 -9.10 21.37 -20.84
CA SER A 841 -10.09 20.99 -21.86
C SER A 841 -10.97 19.85 -21.38
N ILE A 842 -11.56 20.03 -20.19
CA ILE A 842 -12.25 18.99 -19.40
C ILE A 842 -13.38 18.28 -20.20
N ASP A 843 -13.83 18.89 -21.28
CA ASP A 843 -14.87 18.42 -22.19
C ASP A 843 -14.36 17.74 -23.49
N LYS A 844 -13.04 17.60 -23.70
CA LYS A 844 -12.49 17.04 -24.95
C LYS A 844 -12.01 15.61 -24.87
N PHE A 845 -11.89 15.06 -23.66
CA PHE A 845 -11.37 13.73 -23.44
C PHE A 845 -12.41 12.88 -22.72
N HIS A 846 -12.32 11.58 -22.96
CA HIS A 846 -13.42 10.68 -22.78
C HIS A 846 -12.80 9.37 -22.28
N GLY A 847 -13.34 8.76 -21.22
CA GLY A 847 -12.68 7.67 -20.49
C GLY A 847 -12.24 6.51 -21.38
N ILE A 848 -11.10 5.87 -21.06
CA ILE A 848 -10.51 4.76 -21.84
C ILE A 848 -11.06 3.42 -21.33
N GLY A 849 -11.80 2.69 -22.17
CA GLY A 849 -12.16 1.29 -21.96
C GLY A 849 -11.32 0.34 -22.81
N TYR A 850 -11.27 -0.93 -22.41
CA TYR A 850 -10.61 -2.02 -23.15
C TYR A 850 -11.67 -2.96 -23.68
N MET A 851 -11.48 -3.48 -24.90
CA MET A 851 -12.44 -4.37 -25.52
C MET A 851 -11.79 -5.45 -26.39
N MET A 852 -12.53 -6.52 -26.62
CA MET A 852 -12.25 -7.56 -27.60
C MET A 852 -13.28 -7.51 -28.71
N ILE A 853 -12.88 -7.74 -29.96
CA ILE A 853 -13.74 -7.61 -31.14
C ILE A 853 -14.00 -9.01 -31.74
N CYS A 854 -15.25 -9.48 -31.71
CA CYS A 854 -15.72 -10.79 -32.23
C CYS A 854 -16.72 -10.60 -33.41
N GLY A 855 -16.85 -11.62 -34.27
CA GLY A 855 -17.88 -11.67 -35.33
C GLY A 855 -19.24 -12.20 -34.83
N GLU A 856 -20.33 -11.92 -35.55
CA GLU A 856 -21.71 -12.26 -35.14
C GLU A 856 -21.99 -13.76 -34.92
N ASP A 857 -21.15 -14.66 -35.48
CA ASP A 857 -21.33 -16.12 -35.44
C ASP A 857 -20.25 -16.86 -34.62
N GLU A 858 -19.36 -16.15 -33.91
CA GLU A 858 -18.36 -16.76 -33.03
C GLU A 858 -18.76 -16.53 -31.57
N ASP A 859 -19.20 -17.60 -30.89
CA ASP A 859 -19.28 -17.61 -29.43
C ASP A 859 -17.86 -17.34 -28.88
N CYS A 860 -17.64 -16.15 -28.31
CA CYS A 860 -16.35 -15.77 -27.72
C CYS A 860 -15.98 -16.66 -26.51
N GLU A 861 -16.82 -17.63 -26.12
CA GLU A 861 -16.53 -18.62 -25.08
C GLU A 861 -15.77 -19.87 -25.59
N GLU A 862 -15.74 -20.15 -26.89
CA GLU A 862 -15.20 -21.43 -27.43
C GLU A 862 -13.91 -21.33 -28.28
N ASN A 863 -13.34 -20.14 -28.50
CA ASN A 863 -12.13 -19.98 -29.32
C ASN A 863 -10.83 -20.17 -28.51
N GLU A 864 -9.85 -20.96 -29.00
CA GLU A 864 -8.54 -21.17 -28.33
C GLU A 864 -7.73 -19.86 -28.17
N ASP A 865 -8.00 -18.82 -28.96
CA ASP A 865 -7.45 -17.46 -28.79
C ASP A 865 -8.11 -16.65 -27.65
N CYS A 866 -9.22 -17.13 -27.08
CA CYS A 866 -9.86 -16.57 -25.87
C CYS A 866 -9.07 -16.87 -24.58
N GLN A 867 -7.96 -17.61 -24.67
CA GLN A 867 -6.98 -17.76 -23.59
C GLN A 867 -6.14 -16.48 -23.32
N LEU A 868 -6.50 -15.31 -23.88
CA LEU A 868 -6.02 -14.05 -23.31
C LEU A 868 -6.60 -13.82 -21.89
N ASN A 869 -7.79 -14.38 -21.61
CA ASN A 869 -8.30 -14.46 -20.25
C ASN A 869 -7.42 -15.33 -19.36
N GLU A 870 -6.74 -16.38 -19.84
CA GLU A 870 -5.74 -17.11 -19.03
C GLU A 870 -4.45 -16.30 -18.75
N LYS A 871 -4.13 -15.29 -19.57
CA LYS A 871 -3.04 -14.32 -19.28
C LYS A 871 -3.49 -13.20 -18.35
N LEU A 872 -4.77 -12.86 -18.33
CA LEU A 872 -5.38 -11.96 -17.33
C LEU A 872 -5.71 -12.69 -16.01
N GLU A 873 -5.96 -14.01 -16.04
CA GLU A 873 -6.11 -14.85 -14.85
C GLU A 873 -4.80 -15.05 -14.10
N LYS A 874 -3.65 -14.94 -14.76
CA LYS A 874 -2.35 -14.85 -14.07
C LYS A 874 -2.18 -13.57 -13.23
N PHE A 875 -3.12 -12.64 -13.32
CA PHE A 875 -3.21 -11.44 -12.49
C PHE A 875 -4.52 -11.36 -11.68
N LYS A 876 -5.35 -12.41 -11.66
CA LYS A 876 -6.47 -12.50 -10.71
C LYS A 876 -5.95 -12.90 -9.33
N ILE A 877 -5.94 -11.95 -8.41
CA ILE A 877 -6.10 -12.23 -6.98
C ILE A 877 -7.48 -11.72 -6.61
N ILE A 878 -8.50 -12.48 -6.99
CA ILE A 878 -9.84 -12.39 -6.42
C ILE A 878 -10.29 -13.85 -6.21
N PRO A 879 -10.62 -14.29 -4.99
CA PRO A 879 -11.11 -15.64 -4.77
C PRO A 879 -12.43 -15.86 -5.53
N ASP A 880 -12.59 -17.04 -6.15
CA ASP A 880 -13.70 -17.48 -7.01
C ASP A 880 -15.10 -17.56 -6.35
N LYS A 881 -15.40 -16.76 -5.33
CA LYS A 881 -16.75 -16.66 -4.74
C LYS A 881 -17.07 -15.25 -4.27
N TYR A 882 -17.33 -14.35 -5.21
CA TYR A 882 -18.08 -13.13 -4.93
C TYR A 882 -19.26 -13.05 -5.91
N ASP A 883 -20.45 -13.34 -5.40
CA ASP A 883 -21.74 -13.24 -6.11
C ASP A 883 -22.39 -11.91 -5.66
N PRO A 884 -22.32 -10.82 -6.47
CA PRO A 884 -22.80 -9.50 -6.07
C PRO A 884 -24.34 -9.40 -6.03
N LEU A 885 -25.07 -10.47 -6.37
CA LEU A 885 -26.53 -10.46 -6.52
C LEU A 885 -27.27 -11.21 -5.40
N LYS A 886 -26.62 -11.47 -4.26
CA LYS A 886 -27.29 -11.94 -3.03
C LYS A 886 -27.24 -10.91 -1.91
N PHE A 887 -27.87 -9.77 -2.14
CA PHE A 887 -28.36 -8.89 -1.08
C PHE A 887 -29.88 -8.76 -1.20
N GLU A 888 -30.60 -9.73 -0.63
CA GLU A 888 -31.92 -9.53 -0.03
C GLU A 888 -31.79 -9.98 1.43
N GLY A 889 -31.85 -9.03 2.36
CA GLY A 889 -31.72 -9.25 3.80
C GLY A 889 -31.32 -7.98 4.51
#